data_AF-A0A9D9LKK4-F1
#
_entry.id   AF-A0A9D9LKK4-F1
#
_cell.length_a   1.000
_cell.length_b   1.000
_cell.length_c   1.000
_cell.angle_alpha   90.00
_cell.angle_beta   90.00
_cell.angle_gamma   90.00
#
_symmetry.space_group_name_H-M   'P 1'
#
loop_
_entity.id
_entity.type
_entity.pdbx_description
1 polymer ?
#
loop_
_entity_poly.entity_id
_entity_poly.type
_entity_poly.pdbx_seq_one_letter_code
_entity_poly.pdbx_strand_id
1 'polypeptide(L)'
;MKRLVFLLLIITLGLFALGSCTGDGSDGGSGDNSGGGSSDSGGGDSGDSSGDSGSNEKYTVTLKVSEGVTVLTKNPVEVKSGFGASFQVSLGDTVAFRSLSAGSYNPTTRKITLQNVTADTVIDFVCEDVGYSTLYSYNYEMHGTRYDTSSVENGMTGAGTLITVTAGLASREFLGWTAGGEASSDNPYISTDRSFTFDLSPDMVDENGRLFLYANYLDENVYYYNANGGSINTASASISDKDYYTATRSGDVLRVELREDYYSQVGAASLFWDDGSFGRDGYILTEYNTEPDGSGEGYSLGSKFPLNIEARMLYCIWSECTEASAFEYTELTLPLPSGVSADKAPHWISEGALITSYTGTDSKVVIPDKLGGKPVIGIASGAFTDVTEMETLVMGRNILAIYDGAFVGCTSLKRIYYPDAVYYVSNDSFDEASFSGVTDFYVKATMAPRYSTADGSFALKFARLLSTSHKPRIIVLAGSSAFQGLSTEYLEALLDGEYAVVNFGTTRTTQGYIYLEAMKYYADSDDVILYAPENSIYMFGEPTLYWKTLRDLEGMYNLFRVIDASAYENLLGAFREYNTGDALDPDYPLYEANKEPRYMRDPQSYGDQTLRSNMNEYGEYQLGIRANYAEDMPEGTFKDVYEITLNEYVKSIKEGAFSTANPALEDWQTSEKWCKFTDARYKDNMNRAIEAAKESGAKVYFSFCPVDADEICTEAFPAIGEWISAYDRLILDTYSFDGNLGSSGDYIFAHQYFYDNAFHPNDYGRVWRTYRMYRDLAVLFGIDNPHNFNSVGFNYEGCLFDPVVNGIPLYTVPWLEQ
;
A
#
# COMPACT_ATOMS: atom_id res chain seq x y z
N MET A 1 -23.38 -7.71 -3.14
CA MET A 1 -24.61 -7.36 -2.38
C MET A 1 -24.87 -5.85 -2.18
N LYS A 2 -23.87 -4.99 -1.87
CA LYS A 2 -24.10 -3.56 -1.57
C LYS A 2 -24.83 -2.75 -2.67
N ARG A 3 -24.61 -3.04 -3.97
CA ARG A 3 -25.29 -2.34 -5.09
C ARG A 3 -26.83 -2.53 -5.15
N LEU A 4 -27.40 -3.56 -4.52
CA LEU A 4 -28.86 -3.80 -4.55
C LEU A 4 -29.66 -2.88 -3.60
N VAL A 5 -29.01 -2.38 -2.53
CA VAL A 5 -29.65 -1.51 -1.52
C VAL A 5 -29.87 -0.10 -2.06
N PHE A 6 -28.97 0.39 -2.91
CA PHE A 6 -29.02 1.75 -3.47
C PHE A 6 -30.21 1.96 -4.43
N LEU A 7 -30.57 0.91 -5.19
CA LEU A 7 -31.68 0.97 -6.15
C LEU A 7 -33.07 1.02 -5.48
N LEU A 8 -33.20 0.49 -4.26
CA LEU A 8 -34.44 0.48 -3.49
C LEU A 8 -34.75 1.81 -2.79
N LEU A 9 -33.74 2.60 -2.39
CA LEU A 9 -33.98 3.92 -1.80
C LEU A 9 -34.61 4.91 -2.81
N ILE A 10 -34.17 4.87 -4.07
CA ILE A 10 -34.60 5.82 -5.12
C ILE A 10 -36.10 5.69 -5.44
N ILE A 11 -36.68 4.50 -5.26
CA ILE A 11 -38.11 4.24 -5.54
C ILE A 11 -39.03 4.80 -4.43
N THR A 12 -38.51 5.08 -3.24
CA THR A 12 -39.34 5.37 -2.04
C THR A 12 -39.58 6.88 -1.79
N LEU A 13 -38.80 7.77 -2.43
CA LEU A 13 -38.88 9.23 -2.24
C LEU A 13 -39.72 9.98 -3.30
N GLY A 14 -40.30 9.26 -4.27
CA GLY A 14 -41.00 9.81 -5.43
C GLY A 14 -42.51 10.08 -5.26
N LEU A 15 -43.00 10.46 -4.07
CA LEU A 15 -44.43 10.77 -3.83
C LEU A 15 -44.63 11.86 -2.77
N PHE A 16 -45.64 12.71 -2.98
CA PHE A 16 -46.04 13.89 -2.17
C PHE A 16 -45.23 15.19 -2.32
N ALA A 17 -45.50 15.91 -3.42
CA ALA A 17 -45.42 17.37 -3.45
C ALA A 17 -46.57 17.97 -4.28
N LEU A 18 -47.72 18.26 -3.63
CA LEU A 18 -48.76 19.12 -4.18
C LEU A 18 -49.56 19.81 -3.07
N GLY A 19 -49.48 21.14 -3.03
CA GLY A 19 -50.70 21.95 -2.86
C GLY A 19 -50.94 22.65 -1.53
N SER A 20 -50.76 23.98 -1.60
CA SER A 20 -51.66 25.03 -1.08
C SER A 20 -51.36 25.71 0.26
N CYS A 21 -51.81 26.97 0.33
CA CYS A 21 -51.34 28.01 1.23
C CYS A 21 -52.43 28.44 2.24
N THR A 22 -52.07 29.45 3.05
CA THR A 22 -52.92 30.34 3.88
C THR A 22 -53.32 29.83 5.27
N GLY A 23 -53.27 30.75 6.24
CA GLY A 23 -53.67 30.54 7.64
C GLY A 23 -52.99 31.54 8.58
N ASP A 24 -53.60 32.71 8.77
CA ASP A 24 -53.21 33.69 9.80
C ASP A 24 -53.38 33.13 11.23
N GLY A 25 -52.63 33.66 12.19
CA GLY A 25 -52.82 33.42 13.62
C GLY A 25 -51.95 34.34 14.48
N SER A 26 -52.57 35.20 15.29
CA SER A 26 -51.92 36.28 16.05
C SER A 26 -51.65 35.95 17.51
N ASP A 27 -50.90 36.85 18.16
CA ASP A 27 -50.80 37.08 19.62
C ASP A 27 -50.07 36.00 20.48
N GLY A 28 -49.30 36.36 21.51
CA GLY A 28 -48.88 37.69 21.96
C GLY A 28 -48.26 37.70 23.37
N GLY A 29 -47.38 38.68 23.63
CA GLY A 29 -46.86 39.02 24.97
C GLY A 29 -45.72 38.14 25.53
N SER A 30 -44.94 38.59 26.52
CA SER A 30 -44.73 39.97 27.04
C SER A 30 -43.64 40.00 28.12
N GLY A 31 -42.70 40.93 28.02
CA GLY A 31 -41.79 41.36 29.10
C GLY A 31 -40.72 40.35 29.56
N ASP A 32 -39.69 40.72 30.30
CA ASP A 32 -39.04 42.02 30.49
C ASP A 32 -37.82 41.79 31.41
N ASN A 33 -36.66 42.31 30.97
CA ASN A 33 -35.72 43.06 31.81
C ASN A 33 -34.66 42.38 32.73
N SER A 34 -33.51 43.07 32.83
CA SER A 34 -32.33 42.91 33.72
C SER A 34 -31.56 41.57 33.64
N GLY A 35 -30.23 41.51 33.49
CA GLY A 35 -29.14 42.45 33.84
C GLY A 35 -28.47 41.99 35.15
N GLY A 36 -27.15 41.99 35.34
CA GLY A 36 -26.00 42.33 34.49
C GLY A 36 -24.69 42.17 35.31
N GLY A 37 -23.51 42.42 34.70
CA GLY A 37 -22.18 42.36 35.35
C GLY A 37 -21.59 40.93 35.40
N SER A 38 -20.40 40.60 34.87
CA SER A 38 -19.07 41.27 34.93
C SER A 38 -18.46 41.28 36.36
N SER A 39 -17.17 41.02 36.59
CA SER A 39 -16.06 40.59 35.71
C SER A 39 -14.80 40.26 36.55
N ASP A 40 -13.93 39.43 35.98
CA ASP A 40 -12.45 39.43 36.10
C ASP A 40 -11.69 39.47 37.44
N SER A 41 -10.94 38.36 37.64
CA SER A 41 -9.46 38.28 37.59
C SER A 41 -8.56 38.86 38.69
N GLY A 42 -7.36 38.27 38.79
CA GLY A 42 -6.35 38.43 39.84
C GLY A 42 -5.70 39.82 39.98
N GLY A 43 -4.66 40.00 40.80
CA GLY A 43 -3.82 39.04 41.49
C GLY A 43 -2.37 39.54 41.53
N GLY A 44 -1.90 39.95 42.73
CA GLY A 44 -0.48 40.17 43.05
C GLY A 44 0.22 41.41 42.43
N ASP A 45 1.44 41.76 42.85
CA ASP A 45 2.14 41.51 44.12
C ASP A 45 3.28 42.56 44.29
N SER A 46 3.87 42.64 45.49
CA SER A 46 5.21 43.13 45.92
C SER A 46 6.04 44.16 45.09
N GLY A 47 6.87 45.01 45.73
CA GLY A 47 7.27 44.96 47.15
C GLY A 47 8.10 46.12 47.71
N ASP A 48 8.63 45.82 48.89
CA ASP A 48 9.46 46.57 49.86
C ASP A 48 10.74 47.23 49.26
N SER A 49 11.40 48.23 49.87
CA SER A 49 11.22 49.00 51.12
C SER A 49 12.01 50.34 51.00
N SER A 50 12.18 51.27 51.97
CA SER A 50 11.81 51.40 53.40
C SER A 50 11.85 52.90 53.81
N GLY A 51 11.39 53.24 55.02
CA GLY A 51 11.87 54.42 55.77
C GLY A 51 11.10 55.74 55.59
N ASP A 52 10.19 56.04 56.52
CA ASP A 52 9.31 57.22 56.52
C ASP A 52 10.03 58.57 56.77
N SER A 53 9.75 59.55 55.90
CA SER A 53 9.72 60.99 56.25
C SER A 53 8.79 61.76 55.31
N GLY A 54 7.52 61.33 55.22
CA GLY A 54 6.56 61.91 54.27
C GLY A 54 6.31 63.41 54.46
N SER A 55 6.48 64.21 53.40
CA SER A 55 5.80 65.52 53.36
C SER A 55 4.29 65.27 53.36
N ASN A 56 3.54 66.07 54.13
CA ASN A 56 2.08 65.97 54.16
C ASN A 56 1.41 66.59 52.91
N GLU A 57 2.21 66.97 51.92
CA GLU A 57 1.74 67.41 50.62
C GLU A 57 1.07 66.25 49.91
N LYS A 58 -0.10 66.53 49.34
CA LYS A 58 -0.84 65.60 48.50
C LYS A 58 -0.90 66.14 47.09
N TYR A 59 -0.83 65.23 46.15
CA TYR A 59 -0.96 65.50 44.74
C TYR A 59 -2.17 64.76 44.18
N THR A 60 -2.86 65.43 43.27
CA THR A 60 -4.05 64.94 42.58
C THR A 60 -3.63 64.25 41.30
N VAL A 61 -3.98 62.97 41.16
CA VAL A 61 -3.84 62.23 39.90
C VAL A 61 -5.22 62.08 39.27
N THR A 62 -5.33 62.51 38.01
CA THR A 62 -6.57 62.42 37.23
C THR A 62 -6.34 61.47 36.06
N LEU A 63 -7.20 60.46 35.91
CA LEU A 63 -7.23 59.63 34.71
C LEU A 63 -8.21 60.21 33.70
N LYS A 64 -7.79 60.38 32.46
CA LYS A 64 -8.65 60.77 31.34
C LYS A 64 -8.66 59.63 30.34
N VAL A 65 -9.84 59.18 29.93
CA VAL A 65 -10.01 57.97 29.11
C VAL A 65 -10.65 58.28 27.75
N SER A 66 -10.38 57.44 26.74
CA SER A 66 -11.14 57.43 25.48
C SER A 66 -12.63 57.15 25.68
N GLU A 67 -13.44 57.51 24.69
CA GLU A 67 -14.82 57.03 24.56
C GLU A 67 -14.85 55.49 24.51
N GLY A 68 -15.91 54.88 25.05
CA GLY A 68 -16.00 53.43 25.22
C GLY A 68 -15.20 52.84 26.41
N VAL A 69 -14.54 53.66 27.23
CA VAL A 69 -13.85 53.23 28.45
C VAL A 69 -14.53 53.81 29.69
N THR A 70 -14.76 52.98 30.71
CA THR A 70 -15.32 53.40 32.01
C THR A 70 -14.29 53.28 33.12
N VAL A 71 -14.13 54.33 33.94
CA VAL A 71 -13.27 54.28 35.15
C VAL A 71 -14.11 53.82 36.34
N LEU A 72 -13.75 52.68 36.93
CA LEU A 72 -14.51 52.00 37.99
C LEU A 72 -14.11 52.45 39.42
N THR A 73 -12.96 53.09 39.56
CA THR A 73 -12.47 53.68 40.82
C THR A 73 -12.75 55.18 40.90
N LYS A 74 -12.71 55.76 42.11
CA LYS A 74 -12.74 57.23 42.30
C LYS A 74 -11.71 57.90 41.39
N ASN A 75 -12.11 58.96 40.70
CA ASN A 75 -11.27 59.74 39.80
C ASN A 75 -11.71 61.21 39.87
N PRO A 76 -10.82 62.17 40.18
CA PRO A 76 -9.41 61.99 40.52
C PRO A 76 -9.18 61.38 41.91
N VAL A 77 -7.94 60.93 42.15
CA VAL A 77 -7.44 60.48 43.46
C VAL A 77 -6.41 61.46 44.01
N GLU A 78 -6.44 61.70 45.32
CA GLU A 78 -5.35 62.39 46.02
C GLU A 78 -4.43 61.35 46.67
N VAL A 79 -3.13 61.46 46.42
CA VAL A 79 -2.09 60.62 47.04
C VAL A 79 -1.03 61.50 47.71
N LYS A 80 -0.38 61.01 48.76
CA LYS A 80 0.75 61.73 49.39
C LYS A 80 1.96 61.76 48.45
N SER A 81 2.78 62.80 48.57
CA SER A 81 4.08 62.88 47.90
C SER A 81 4.90 61.59 48.07
N GLY A 82 5.36 61.01 46.97
CA GLY A 82 6.13 59.77 46.91
C GLY A 82 5.32 58.47 46.88
N PHE A 83 4.00 58.53 47.06
CA PHE A 83 3.13 57.34 46.98
C PHE A 83 2.58 57.14 45.56
N GLY A 84 2.12 55.92 45.26
CA GLY A 84 1.51 55.59 43.98
C GLY A 84 0.00 55.86 43.91
N ALA A 85 -0.50 56.15 42.71
CA ALA A 85 -1.91 56.19 42.37
C ALA A 85 -2.29 54.99 41.51
N SER A 86 -3.52 54.49 41.65
CA SER A 86 -4.04 53.40 40.80
C SER A 86 -5.50 53.58 40.45
N PHE A 87 -5.86 53.21 39.22
CA PHE A 87 -7.23 53.24 38.72
C PHE A 87 -7.62 51.86 38.18
N GLN A 88 -8.88 51.48 38.35
CA GLN A 88 -9.48 50.34 37.67
C GLN A 88 -10.31 50.86 36.50
N VAL A 89 -10.20 50.23 35.33
CA VAL A 89 -11.04 50.54 34.17
C VAL A 89 -11.77 49.31 33.65
N SER A 90 -12.79 49.53 32.82
CA SER A 90 -13.41 48.55 31.94
C SER A 90 -13.46 49.17 30.54
N LEU A 91 -13.15 48.38 29.51
CA LEU A 91 -13.29 48.75 28.12
C LEU A 91 -14.56 48.09 27.58
N GLY A 92 -15.29 48.79 26.72
CA GLY A 92 -16.40 48.22 25.94
C GLY A 92 -15.91 47.24 24.88
N ASP A 93 -16.82 46.39 24.42
CA ASP A 93 -16.50 45.14 23.71
C ASP A 93 -15.84 45.33 22.32
N THR A 94 -15.79 46.55 21.80
CA THR A 94 -15.17 46.90 20.51
C THR A 94 -13.86 47.69 20.63
N VAL A 95 -13.41 48.02 21.85
CA VAL A 95 -12.33 49.01 22.06
C VAL A 95 -11.07 48.39 22.67
N ALA A 96 -9.93 48.53 21.99
CA ALA A 96 -8.63 48.04 22.46
C ALA A 96 -7.74 49.16 23.01
N PHE A 97 -6.91 48.85 24.01
CA PHE A 97 -5.93 49.80 24.57
C PHE A 97 -4.82 50.08 23.57
N ARG A 98 -4.53 51.37 23.34
CA ARG A 98 -3.51 51.85 22.42
C ARG A 98 -2.30 52.46 23.13
N SER A 99 -2.52 53.38 24.07
CA SER A 99 -1.41 54.07 24.74
C SER A 99 -1.79 54.73 26.07
N LEU A 100 -0.78 54.94 26.91
CA LEU A 100 -0.88 55.59 28.22
C LEU A 100 0.18 56.69 28.29
N SER A 101 -0.18 57.93 28.67
CA SER A 101 0.79 59.04 28.70
C SER A 101 1.77 58.99 29.89
N ALA A 102 1.39 58.35 31.00
CA ALA A 102 2.27 58.13 32.16
C ALA A 102 1.82 56.94 33.02
N GLY A 103 2.79 56.18 33.55
CA GLY A 103 2.55 54.99 34.38
C GLY A 103 2.58 53.69 33.57
N SER A 104 1.87 52.66 34.05
CA SER A 104 1.70 51.38 33.38
C SER A 104 0.23 50.92 33.41
N TYR A 105 -0.14 50.09 32.45
CA TYR A 105 -1.45 49.45 32.36
C TYR A 105 -1.30 47.93 32.26
N ASN A 106 -2.02 47.18 33.10
CA ASN A 106 -2.12 45.74 33.02
C ASN A 106 -3.40 45.36 32.24
N PRO A 107 -3.29 44.75 31.04
CA PRO A 107 -4.45 44.46 30.21
C PRO A 107 -5.31 43.30 30.73
N THR A 108 -4.76 42.40 31.54
CA THR A 108 -5.49 41.25 32.14
C THR A 108 -6.32 41.70 33.34
N THR A 109 -5.73 42.50 34.22
CA THR A 109 -6.40 42.98 35.44
C THR A 109 -7.10 44.32 35.24
N ARG A 110 -7.05 44.88 34.03
CA ARG A 110 -7.62 46.19 33.62
C ARG A 110 -7.24 47.35 34.57
N LYS A 111 -6.06 47.29 35.17
CA LYS A 111 -5.59 48.22 36.20
C LYS A 111 -4.46 49.12 35.69
N ILE A 112 -4.58 50.41 35.95
CA ILE A 112 -3.60 51.44 35.62
C ILE A 112 -2.89 51.86 36.90
N THR A 113 -1.56 51.95 36.89
CA THR A 113 -0.75 52.33 38.05
C THR A 113 0.31 53.36 37.71
N LEU A 114 0.45 54.38 38.54
CA LEU A 114 1.53 55.37 38.51
C LEU A 114 2.23 55.36 39.87
N GLN A 115 3.53 55.12 39.91
CA GLN A 115 4.32 55.08 41.15
C GLN A 115 5.01 56.43 41.41
N ASN A 116 5.36 56.68 42.69
CA ASN A 116 6.17 57.83 43.12
C ASN A 116 5.65 59.21 42.66
N VAL A 117 4.39 59.51 42.96
CA VAL A 117 3.75 60.77 42.55
C VAL A 117 4.29 61.94 43.39
N THR A 118 4.98 62.88 42.73
CA THR A 118 5.60 64.06 43.38
C THR A 118 5.09 65.41 42.85
N ALA A 119 4.08 65.39 41.97
CA ALA A 119 3.36 66.55 41.46
C ALA A 119 1.95 66.14 40.97
N ASP A 120 1.02 67.10 40.87
CA ASP A 120 -0.29 66.88 40.24
C ASP A 120 -0.11 66.35 38.81
N THR A 121 -0.80 65.27 38.45
CA THR A 121 -0.57 64.54 37.21
C THR A 121 -1.88 64.19 36.51
N VAL A 122 -1.94 64.39 35.20
CA VAL A 122 -3.02 63.87 34.34
C VAL A 122 -2.46 62.74 33.50
N ILE A 123 -3.15 61.60 33.50
CA ILE A 123 -2.82 60.43 32.71
C ILE A 123 -3.88 60.30 31.62
N ASP A 124 -3.48 60.34 30.34
CA ASP A 124 -4.34 60.04 29.21
C ASP A 124 -4.23 58.54 28.90
N PHE A 125 -5.35 57.83 28.96
CA PHE A 125 -5.50 56.42 28.63
C PHE A 125 -6.30 56.31 27.34
N VAL A 126 -5.58 56.12 26.24
CA VAL A 126 -6.12 56.12 24.89
C VAL A 126 -6.40 54.69 24.46
N CYS A 127 -7.64 54.46 24.07
CA CYS A 127 -8.11 53.25 23.44
C CYS A 127 -8.70 53.60 22.05
N GLU A 128 -8.72 52.62 21.14
CA GLU A 128 -9.24 52.75 19.78
C GLU A 128 -10.23 51.63 19.44
N ASP A 129 -11.22 51.98 18.62
CA ASP A 129 -12.31 51.10 18.19
C ASP A 129 -11.81 50.18 17.06
N VAL A 130 -11.95 48.86 17.24
CA VAL A 130 -11.39 47.81 16.37
C VAL A 130 -12.43 46.77 16.00
N GLY A 131 -13.07 46.97 14.86
CA GLY A 131 -13.85 45.93 14.17
C GLY A 131 -13.00 45.16 13.16
N TYR A 132 -13.18 43.84 13.09
CA TYR A 132 -12.41 42.96 12.20
C TYR A 132 -12.97 42.90 10.78
N SER A 133 -12.11 42.58 9.80
CA SER A 133 -12.45 42.37 8.40
C SER A 133 -12.07 40.95 7.98
N THR A 134 -12.97 39.99 8.14
CA THR A 134 -12.75 38.61 7.69
C THR A 134 -12.79 38.51 6.16
N LEU A 135 -11.79 37.83 5.58
CA LEU A 135 -11.70 37.49 4.16
C LEU A 135 -11.34 36.01 4.03
N TYR A 136 -12.32 35.16 3.74
CA TYR A 136 -12.07 33.74 3.47
C TYR A 136 -11.62 33.57 2.01
N SER A 137 -10.41 33.05 1.77
CA SER A 137 -9.93 32.69 0.42
C SER A 137 -9.65 31.20 0.31
N TYR A 138 -10.27 30.54 -0.66
CA TYR A 138 -10.03 29.12 -0.94
C TYR A 138 -8.94 29.05 -1.99
N ASN A 139 -7.72 28.75 -1.54
CA ASN A 139 -6.64 28.36 -2.41
C ASN A 139 -6.69 26.84 -2.56
N TYR A 140 -6.51 26.36 -3.78
CA TYR A 140 -6.15 24.96 -4.04
C TYR A 140 -5.04 24.92 -5.08
N GLU A 141 -4.21 23.88 -5.00
CA GLU A 141 -3.12 23.68 -5.95
C GLU A 141 -3.57 22.71 -7.06
N MET A 142 -3.03 22.85 -8.26
CA MET A 142 -2.95 21.77 -9.24
C MET A 142 -1.58 21.86 -9.90
N HIS A 143 -0.83 20.76 -9.96
CA HIS A 143 0.48 20.68 -10.63
C HIS A 143 1.50 21.75 -10.16
N GLY A 144 1.67 21.92 -8.84
CA GLY A 144 2.58 22.93 -8.29
C GLY A 144 2.20 24.38 -8.63
N THR A 145 0.94 24.60 -9.01
CA THR A 145 0.41 25.90 -9.45
C THR A 145 -0.81 26.26 -8.60
N ARG A 146 -0.72 27.38 -7.89
CA ARG A 146 -1.78 27.90 -7.02
C ARG A 146 -2.94 28.48 -7.82
N TYR A 147 -4.13 27.90 -7.67
CA TYR A 147 -5.39 28.42 -8.21
C TYR A 147 -6.21 29.05 -7.08
N ASP A 148 -6.73 30.26 -7.35
CA ASP A 148 -7.48 31.06 -6.38
C ASP A 148 -8.97 31.06 -6.77
N THR A 149 -9.80 30.41 -5.96
CA THR A 149 -11.27 30.48 -6.10
C THR A 149 -11.88 31.11 -4.86
N SER A 150 -12.00 32.42 -4.87
CA SER A 150 -12.71 33.14 -3.82
C SER A 150 -14.22 32.88 -3.90
N SER A 151 -14.78 32.21 -2.91
CA SER A 151 -16.17 32.42 -2.52
C SER A 151 -16.16 33.41 -1.36
N VAL A 152 -16.78 34.58 -1.56
CA VAL A 152 -16.61 35.75 -0.69
C VAL A 152 -17.89 35.99 0.10
N GLU A 153 -17.86 35.74 1.41
CA GLU A 153 -18.70 36.50 2.34
C GLU A 153 -17.92 37.74 2.81
N ASN A 154 -18.41 38.91 2.44
CA ASN A 154 -17.92 40.19 2.95
C ASN A 154 -18.76 40.59 4.17
N GLY A 155 -18.15 40.60 5.36
CA GLY A 155 -18.79 41.03 6.60
C GLY A 155 -17.77 41.31 7.71
N MET A 156 -18.13 42.17 8.66
CA MET A 156 -17.37 42.35 9.89
C MET A 156 -17.96 41.43 10.96
N THR A 157 -17.15 40.56 11.55
CA THR A 157 -17.53 39.62 12.61
C THR A 157 -16.61 39.77 13.82
N GLY A 158 -17.13 39.58 15.02
CA GLY A 158 -16.37 39.71 16.27
C GLY A 158 -15.65 38.41 16.65
N ALA A 159 -14.60 38.50 17.47
CA ALA A 159 -14.08 37.33 18.16
C ALA A 159 -15.17 36.71 19.06
N GLY A 160 -15.21 35.37 19.18
CA GLY A 160 -16.35 34.66 19.79
C GLY A 160 -17.50 34.32 18.83
N THR A 161 -17.34 34.58 17.53
CA THR A 161 -18.33 34.22 16.50
C THR A 161 -18.07 32.79 16.00
N LEU A 162 -19.09 31.94 16.07
CA LEU A 162 -19.05 30.62 15.42
C LEU A 162 -19.11 30.79 13.89
N ILE A 163 -18.09 30.30 13.20
CA ILE A 163 -17.98 30.28 11.74
C ILE A 163 -18.08 28.82 11.29
N THR A 164 -18.98 28.54 10.34
CA THR A 164 -19.03 27.25 9.64
C THR A 164 -18.43 27.43 8.24
N VAL A 165 -17.40 26.66 7.92
CA VAL A 165 -16.82 26.56 6.58
C VAL A 165 -17.12 25.20 5.97
N THR A 166 -17.39 25.16 4.67
CA THR A 166 -17.58 23.92 3.91
C THR A 166 -16.67 23.95 2.69
N ALA A 167 -15.89 22.88 2.49
CA ALA A 167 -14.98 22.79 1.37
C ALA A 167 -15.77 22.52 0.08
N GLY A 168 -15.40 23.24 -0.98
CA GLY A 168 -15.99 23.10 -2.31
C GLY A 168 -15.63 21.78 -2.99
N LEU A 169 -15.72 21.78 -4.33
CA LEU A 169 -15.28 20.68 -5.20
C LEU A 169 -15.70 19.28 -4.69
N ALA A 170 -17.01 19.00 -4.72
CA ALA A 170 -17.55 17.70 -4.33
C ALA A 170 -17.03 16.51 -5.16
N SER A 171 -16.35 16.78 -6.30
CA SER A 171 -15.74 15.79 -7.20
C SER A 171 -14.25 15.50 -6.93
N ARG A 172 -13.65 16.07 -5.88
CA ARG A 172 -12.27 15.78 -5.44
C ARG A 172 -12.30 15.38 -3.96
N GLU A 173 -11.44 14.44 -3.55
CA GLU A 173 -11.28 14.08 -2.13
C GLU A 173 -10.78 15.32 -1.36
N PHE A 174 -11.36 15.54 -0.17
CA PHE A 174 -11.00 16.64 0.73
C PHE A 174 -10.25 16.06 1.93
N LEU A 175 -9.06 16.58 2.19
CA LEU A 175 -8.14 16.04 3.20
C LEU A 175 -8.26 16.74 4.54
N GLY A 176 -8.49 18.05 4.53
CA GLY A 176 -8.61 18.85 5.73
C GLY A 176 -8.38 20.34 5.54
N TRP A 177 -8.81 21.08 6.56
CA TRP A 177 -8.60 22.52 6.72
C TRP A 177 -7.27 22.81 7.39
N THR A 178 -6.56 23.83 6.92
CA THR A 178 -5.38 24.40 7.59
C THR A 178 -5.54 25.92 7.70
N ALA A 179 -4.94 26.52 8.73
CA ALA A 179 -4.92 27.97 8.93
C ALA A 179 -3.56 28.56 8.51
N GLY A 180 -3.56 29.76 7.93
CA GLY A 180 -2.33 30.49 7.55
C GLY A 180 -1.70 30.06 6.22
N GLY A 181 -1.62 28.76 5.94
CA GLY A 181 -1.05 28.21 4.70
C GLY A 181 -1.49 26.79 4.38
N GLU A 182 -0.96 26.24 3.29
CA GLU A 182 -1.09 24.84 2.87
C GLU A 182 -0.53 23.86 3.92
N ALA A 183 -1.04 22.63 3.94
CA ALA A 183 -0.67 21.58 4.91
C ALA A 183 0.84 21.30 4.95
N SER A 184 1.49 21.71 6.04
CA SER A 184 2.94 21.61 6.26
C SER A 184 3.27 21.45 7.74
N SER A 185 4.55 21.35 8.11
CA SER A 185 4.98 21.41 9.52
C SER A 185 4.50 22.66 10.24
N ASP A 186 4.35 23.76 9.50
CA ASP A 186 4.11 25.09 10.02
C ASP A 186 2.60 25.43 10.00
N ASN A 187 1.82 24.76 9.14
CA ASN A 187 0.35 24.85 9.08
C ASN A 187 -0.27 23.44 9.23
N PRO A 188 -0.48 22.92 10.45
CA PRO A 188 -1.13 21.63 10.67
C PRO A 188 -2.63 21.67 10.39
N TYR A 189 -3.21 20.49 10.13
CA TYR A 189 -4.66 20.35 9.95
C TYR A 189 -5.43 20.74 11.22
N ILE A 190 -6.36 21.69 11.09
CA ILE A 190 -7.25 22.14 12.17
C ILE A 190 -8.59 21.37 12.21
N SER A 191 -8.96 20.73 11.10
CA SER A 191 -10.09 19.80 11.02
C SER A 191 -9.99 18.97 9.73
N THR A 192 -10.40 17.70 9.77
CA THR A 192 -10.59 16.84 8.60
C THR A 192 -12.04 16.82 8.09
N ASP A 193 -12.97 17.48 8.78
CA ASP A 193 -14.38 17.51 8.39
C ASP A 193 -14.60 18.42 7.18
N ARG A 194 -15.20 17.89 6.11
CA ARG A 194 -15.53 18.68 4.90
C ARG A 194 -16.40 19.89 5.21
N SER A 195 -17.22 19.81 6.26
CA SER A 195 -17.92 20.96 6.84
C SER A 195 -17.55 21.08 8.32
N PHE A 196 -16.84 22.13 8.67
CA PHE A 196 -16.25 22.35 10.00
C PHE A 196 -16.78 23.64 10.61
N THR A 197 -17.06 23.64 11.91
CA THR A 197 -17.48 24.85 12.66
C THR A 197 -16.50 25.12 13.79
N PHE A 198 -15.98 26.34 13.86
CA PHE A 198 -15.03 26.78 14.88
C PHE A 198 -15.43 28.14 15.46
N ASP A 199 -14.87 28.48 16.61
CA ASP A 199 -15.01 29.80 17.23
C ASP A 199 -13.87 30.72 16.75
N LEU A 200 -14.19 31.93 16.27
CA LEU A 200 -13.19 32.89 15.81
C LEU A 200 -12.40 33.46 16.99
N SER A 201 -11.17 33.00 17.19
CA SER A 201 -10.26 33.50 18.22
C SER A 201 -9.17 34.44 17.67
N PRO A 202 -8.63 35.38 18.49
CA PRO A 202 -7.64 36.35 18.02
C PRO A 202 -6.30 35.78 17.55
N ASP A 203 -5.99 34.54 17.91
CA ASP A 203 -4.78 33.80 17.50
C ASP A 203 -4.92 33.13 16.12
N MET A 204 -6.12 33.06 15.55
CA MET A 204 -6.35 32.54 14.20
C MET A 204 -6.21 33.60 13.09
N VAL A 205 -6.09 34.89 13.43
CA VAL A 205 -6.02 36.00 12.46
C VAL A 205 -4.61 36.59 12.35
N ASP A 206 -4.27 37.08 11.15
CA ASP A 206 -3.02 37.80 10.89
C ASP A 206 -2.98 39.19 11.59
N GLU A 207 -1.84 39.87 11.48
CA GLU A 207 -1.63 41.23 12.01
C GLU A 207 -2.61 42.30 11.45
N ASN A 208 -3.36 41.98 10.38
CA ASN A 208 -4.38 42.82 9.75
C ASN A 208 -5.81 42.36 10.07
N GLY A 209 -5.99 41.37 10.96
CA GLY A 209 -7.29 40.82 11.35
C GLY A 209 -7.91 39.85 10.33
N ARG A 210 -7.10 39.22 9.46
CA ARG A 210 -7.56 38.30 8.41
C ARG A 210 -7.30 36.84 8.79
N LEU A 211 -8.31 35.99 8.60
CA LEU A 211 -8.19 34.55 8.71
C LEU A 211 -8.07 33.91 7.32
N PHE A 212 -6.92 33.32 7.01
CA PHE A 212 -6.74 32.52 5.81
C PHE A 212 -6.96 31.03 6.13
N LEU A 213 -7.94 30.41 5.49
CA LEU A 213 -8.25 28.98 5.61
C LEU A 213 -8.04 28.29 4.26
N TYR A 214 -7.24 27.22 4.26
CA TYR A 214 -6.92 26.47 3.07
C TYR A 214 -7.69 25.15 3.11
N ALA A 215 -8.45 24.88 2.04
CA ALA A 215 -9.11 23.59 1.84
C ALA A 215 -8.14 22.71 1.04
N ASN A 216 -7.48 21.76 1.71
CA ASN A 216 -6.53 20.87 1.06
C ASN A 216 -7.29 19.72 0.40
N TYR A 217 -7.05 19.49 -0.89
CA TYR A 217 -7.63 18.40 -1.67
C TYR A 217 -6.54 17.42 -2.09
N LEU A 218 -6.95 16.22 -2.47
CA LEU A 218 -6.02 15.21 -2.96
C LEU A 218 -5.46 15.54 -4.36
N ASP A 219 -4.14 15.67 -4.44
CA ASP A 219 -3.37 15.60 -5.69
C ASP A 219 -3.16 14.14 -6.13
N GLU A 220 -3.11 13.90 -7.45
CA GLU A 220 -3.12 12.55 -8.03
C GLU A 220 -1.84 11.73 -7.73
N ASN A 221 -0.70 12.39 -7.51
CA ASN A 221 0.57 11.78 -7.13
C ASN A 221 0.87 11.82 -5.62
N VAL A 222 -0.04 12.32 -4.79
CA VAL A 222 0.17 12.51 -3.34
C VAL A 222 -0.67 11.52 -2.54
N TYR A 223 -0.14 11.06 -1.40
CA TYR A 223 -0.87 10.29 -0.42
C TYR A 223 -0.31 10.56 0.99
N TYR A 224 -1.02 10.15 2.03
CA TYR A 224 -0.75 10.58 3.40
C TYR A 224 -0.75 9.40 4.37
N TYR A 225 0.10 9.47 5.40
CA TYR A 225 0.03 8.60 6.56
C TYR A 225 -0.31 9.40 7.80
N ASN A 226 -1.34 9.00 8.53
CA ASN A 226 -1.63 9.48 9.87
C ASN A 226 -1.07 8.49 10.90
N ALA A 227 -0.23 8.96 11.82
CA ALA A 227 0.37 8.14 12.87
C ALA A 227 -0.65 7.62 13.90
N ASN A 228 -1.89 8.14 13.89
CA ASN A 228 -3.06 7.61 14.61
C ASN A 228 -2.81 7.39 16.11
N GLY A 229 -2.43 8.46 16.81
CA GLY A 229 -2.01 8.43 18.21
C GLY A 229 -0.62 7.84 18.46
N GLY A 230 0.14 7.56 17.39
CA GLY A 230 1.58 7.32 17.43
C GLY A 230 2.40 8.58 17.09
N SER A 231 3.67 8.38 16.74
CA SER A 231 4.64 9.42 16.43
C SER A 231 5.43 9.09 15.16
N ILE A 232 5.98 10.11 14.49
CA ILE A 232 6.74 9.98 13.23
C ILE A 232 8.21 10.31 13.47
N ASN A 233 9.10 9.37 13.16
CA ASN A 233 10.55 9.51 13.17
C ASN A 233 11.08 9.91 11.78
N THR A 234 11.11 11.21 11.49
CA THR A 234 11.59 11.74 10.20
C THR A 234 13.09 11.56 9.94
N ALA A 235 13.86 11.09 10.92
CA ALA A 235 15.26 10.71 10.72
C ALA A 235 15.40 9.26 10.19
N SER A 236 14.29 8.54 10.04
CA SER A 236 14.28 7.19 9.48
C SER A 236 14.78 7.13 8.04
N ALA A 237 15.52 6.07 7.72
CA ALA A 237 15.91 5.75 6.36
C ALA A 237 14.72 5.42 5.46
N SER A 238 13.58 4.94 5.99
CA SER A 238 12.36 4.77 5.18
C SER A 238 11.61 6.08 4.91
N ILE A 239 11.87 7.18 5.62
CA ILE A 239 11.19 8.48 5.40
C ILE A 239 12.05 9.50 4.63
N SER A 240 13.38 9.42 4.70
CA SER A 240 14.26 10.39 4.02
C SER A 240 14.06 10.42 2.50
N ASP A 241 14.10 11.62 1.90
CA ASP A 241 13.87 11.89 0.46
C ASP A 241 14.49 10.83 -0.45
N LYS A 242 13.68 10.29 -1.36
CA LYS A 242 14.03 9.16 -2.24
C LYS A 242 13.97 9.57 -3.69
N ASP A 243 14.68 8.82 -4.53
CA ASP A 243 14.70 9.03 -5.97
C ASP A 243 13.32 8.97 -6.66
N TYR A 244 12.27 8.51 -5.95
CA TYR A 244 10.92 8.29 -6.46
C TYR A 244 9.79 8.94 -5.61
N TYR A 245 10.08 9.52 -4.44
CA TYR A 245 9.11 10.36 -3.69
C TYR A 245 9.83 11.38 -2.78
N THR A 246 9.12 12.47 -2.44
CA THR A 246 9.47 13.32 -1.29
C THR A 246 8.50 13.05 -0.13
N ALA A 247 8.94 13.22 1.11
CA ALA A 247 8.10 13.04 2.30
C ALA A 247 8.24 14.22 3.26
N THR A 248 7.12 14.81 3.68
CA THR A 248 7.06 16.00 4.54
C THR A 248 6.10 15.78 5.69
N ARG A 249 6.55 16.05 6.92
CA ARG A 249 5.75 15.87 8.14
C ARG A 249 4.96 17.14 8.48
N SER A 250 3.69 16.97 8.84
CA SER A 250 2.79 17.97 9.41
C SER A 250 2.11 17.39 10.65
N GLY A 251 2.51 17.81 11.85
CA GLY A 251 2.00 17.24 13.11
C GLY A 251 2.22 15.72 13.20
N ASP A 252 1.12 14.95 13.23
CA ASP A 252 1.12 13.48 13.23
C ASP A 252 0.81 12.88 11.85
N VAL A 253 0.83 13.70 10.80
CA VAL A 253 0.62 13.29 9.41
C VAL A 253 1.94 13.40 8.63
N LEU A 254 2.20 12.41 7.77
CA LEU A 254 3.29 12.41 6.80
C LEU A 254 2.69 12.49 5.39
N ARG A 255 2.85 13.63 4.71
CA ARG A 255 2.53 13.79 3.29
C ARG A 255 3.65 13.13 2.47
N VAL A 256 3.30 12.27 1.53
CA VAL A 256 4.23 11.63 0.60
C VAL A 256 3.82 11.95 -0.82
N GLU A 257 4.71 12.59 -1.57
CA GLU A 257 4.49 13.00 -2.95
C GLU A 257 5.38 12.19 -3.87
N LEU A 258 4.77 11.38 -4.74
CA LEU A 258 5.51 10.61 -5.74
C LEU A 258 6.05 11.55 -6.81
N ARG A 259 7.28 11.31 -7.24
CA ARG A 259 7.86 12.01 -8.39
C ARG A 259 7.18 11.55 -9.68
N GLU A 260 7.03 12.48 -10.63
CA GLU A 260 6.23 12.30 -11.86
C GLU A 260 6.66 11.08 -12.69
N ASP A 261 7.97 10.82 -12.75
CA ASP A 261 8.58 9.68 -13.43
C ASP A 261 8.24 8.33 -12.78
N TYR A 262 8.07 8.28 -11.46
CA TYR A 262 7.59 7.08 -10.77
C TYR A 262 6.08 6.92 -10.87
N TYR A 263 5.32 8.00 -10.69
CA TYR A 263 3.86 7.97 -10.77
C TYR A 263 3.39 7.50 -12.15
N SER A 264 3.93 8.07 -13.23
CA SER A 264 3.60 7.71 -14.61
C SER A 264 3.93 6.25 -14.98
N GLN A 265 4.99 5.68 -14.41
CA GLN A 265 5.38 4.29 -14.66
C GLN A 265 4.55 3.25 -13.91
N VAL A 266 3.97 3.60 -12.76
CA VAL A 266 3.55 2.59 -11.76
C VAL A 266 2.11 2.78 -11.28
N GLY A 267 1.59 4.01 -11.20
CA GLY A 267 0.21 4.30 -10.77
C GLY A 267 -0.16 3.80 -9.37
N ALA A 268 0.83 3.43 -8.56
CA ALA A 268 0.68 2.89 -7.21
C ALA A 268 1.87 3.32 -6.34
N ALA A 269 1.63 3.55 -5.06
CA ALA A 269 2.68 3.83 -4.08
C ALA A 269 3.29 2.54 -3.52
N SER A 270 4.53 2.61 -3.05
CA SER A 270 5.12 1.58 -2.18
C SER A 270 4.99 2.03 -0.73
N LEU A 271 4.37 1.21 0.11
CA LEU A 271 4.14 1.56 1.50
C LEU A 271 5.42 1.44 2.35
N PHE A 272 5.51 2.22 3.43
CA PHE A 272 6.65 2.14 4.34
C PHE A 272 6.69 0.81 5.09
N TRP A 273 7.89 0.23 5.27
CA TRP A 273 8.12 -0.92 6.14
C TRP A 273 8.39 -0.46 7.59
N ASP A 274 8.31 -1.37 8.55
CA ASP A 274 8.37 -1.05 9.98
C ASP A 274 9.80 -0.99 10.55
N ASP A 275 10.60 -0.03 10.08
CA ASP A 275 11.96 0.23 10.59
C ASP A 275 12.02 1.18 11.82
N GLY A 276 10.86 1.59 12.33
CA GLY A 276 10.74 2.61 13.40
C GLY A 276 10.42 4.01 12.87
N SER A 277 10.09 4.14 11.58
CA SER A 277 9.47 5.33 10.97
C SER A 277 8.24 5.83 11.71
N PHE A 278 7.40 4.90 12.17
CA PHE A 278 6.26 5.17 13.05
C PHE A 278 6.46 4.43 14.37
N GLY A 279 6.08 5.04 15.49
CA GLY A 279 6.18 4.41 16.81
C GLY A 279 5.16 4.93 17.81
N ARG A 280 4.68 4.04 18.68
CA ARG A 280 3.73 4.35 19.77
C ARG A 280 4.10 3.51 20.99
N ASP A 281 4.39 4.17 22.12
CA ASP A 281 4.91 3.50 23.32
C ASP A 281 3.92 2.46 23.85
N GLY A 282 4.37 1.20 23.94
CA GLY A 282 3.53 0.07 24.36
C GLY A 282 2.65 -0.54 23.28
N TYR A 283 2.88 -0.24 21.99
CA TYR A 283 2.11 -0.77 20.87
C TYR A 283 3.02 -1.28 19.72
N ILE A 284 2.52 -2.24 18.96
CA ILE A 284 3.11 -2.73 17.70
C ILE A 284 2.31 -2.19 16.51
N LEU A 285 3.00 -1.69 15.47
CA LEU A 285 2.37 -1.34 14.20
C LEU A 285 1.96 -2.64 13.48
N THR A 286 0.68 -2.79 13.18
CA THR A 286 0.13 -4.02 12.60
C THR A 286 -0.17 -3.91 11.11
N GLU A 287 -0.64 -2.75 10.65
CA GLU A 287 -0.97 -2.46 9.25
C GLU A 287 -1.12 -0.94 9.05
N TYR A 288 -1.26 -0.52 7.79
CA TYR A 288 -1.94 0.73 7.46
C TYR A 288 -3.37 0.44 7.06
N ASN A 289 -4.31 1.36 7.26
CA ASN A 289 -5.71 1.17 6.89
C ASN A 289 -6.31 2.47 6.34
N THR A 290 -7.30 2.40 5.46
CA THR A 290 -7.99 3.59 4.93
C THR A 290 -8.89 4.29 5.94
N GLU A 291 -9.22 3.65 7.07
CA GLU A 291 -9.99 4.24 8.18
C GLU A 291 -9.21 4.22 9.51
N PRO A 292 -9.37 5.23 10.39
CA PRO A 292 -8.60 5.35 11.64
C PRO A 292 -8.90 4.28 12.69
N ASP A 293 -10.07 3.65 12.62
CA ASP A 293 -10.50 2.57 13.52
C ASP A 293 -10.16 1.16 12.99
N GLY A 294 -9.56 1.07 11.80
CA GLY A 294 -9.24 -0.20 11.13
C GLY A 294 -10.43 -0.86 10.42
N SER A 295 -11.58 -0.21 10.29
CA SER A 295 -12.78 -0.76 9.62
C SER A 295 -12.73 -0.69 8.08
N GLY A 296 -11.79 0.08 7.54
CA GLY A 296 -11.55 0.24 6.11
C GLY A 296 -10.69 -0.87 5.50
N GLU A 297 -10.23 -0.64 4.28
CA GLU A 297 -9.28 -1.52 3.59
C GLU A 297 -7.91 -1.46 4.26
N GLY A 298 -7.44 -2.62 4.73
CA GLY A 298 -6.17 -2.80 5.43
C GLY A 298 -5.05 -3.26 4.50
N TYR A 299 -3.88 -2.66 4.70
CA TYR A 299 -2.67 -2.86 3.91
C TYR A 299 -1.50 -3.35 4.76
N SER A 300 -0.94 -4.51 4.39
CA SER A 300 0.31 -5.04 4.95
C SER A 300 1.47 -4.07 4.72
N LEU A 301 2.28 -3.86 5.77
CA LEU A 301 3.44 -2.96 5.75
C LEU A 301 4.40 -3.35 4.61
N GLY A 302 4.92 -2.36 3.88
CA GLY A 302 5.77 -2.57 2.69
C GLY A 302 5.06 -2.90 1.37
N SER A 303 3.74 -3.11 1.35
CA SER A 303 2.99 -3.51 0.13
C SER A 303 2.84 -2.39 -0.91
N LYS A 304 2.28 -2.71 -2.09
CA LYS A 304 1.75 -1.69 -3.00
C LYS A 304 0.40 -1.18 -2.55
N PHE A 305 0.14 0.09 -2.85
CA PHE A 305 -1.10 0.80 -2.55
C PHE A 305 -1.61 1.51 -3.82
N PRO A 306 -2.88 1.29 -4.24
CA PRO A 306 -3.39 1.90 -5.47
C PRO A 306 -3.47 3.43 -5.37
N LEU A 307 -3.08 4.13 -6.44
CA LEU A 307 -3.28 5.59 -6.53
C LEU A 307 -4.52 5.99 -7.34
N ASN A 308 -5.51 5.09 -7.41
CA ASN A 308 -6.82 5.34 -8.00
C ASN A 308 -8.01 5.19 -7.02
N ILE A 309 -7.85 4.55 -5.85
CA ILE A 309 -8.95 4.46 -4.84
C ILE A 309 -9.30 5.84 -4.26
N GLU A 310 -10.53 6.05 -3.79
CA GLU A 310 -10.96 7.38 -3.34
C GLU A 310 -10.26 7.89 -2.08
N ALA A 311 -9.86 7.00 -1.17
CA ALA A 311 -9.20 7.36 0.09
C ALA A 311 -7.68 7.33 -0.03
N ARG A 312 -6.99 8.46 0.16
CA ARG A 312 -5.50 8.51 0.22
C ARG A 312 -4.92 8.98 1.55
N MET A 313 -5.73 9.01 2.60
CA MET A 313 -5.25 8.96 3.97
C MET A 313 -5.10 7.50 4.42
N LEU A 314 -3.92 7.14 4.90
CA LEU A 314 -3.63 5.84 5.50
C LEU A 314 -3.33 5.99 6.98
N TYR A 315 -4.07 5.32 7.84
CA TYR A 315 -3.91 5.36 9.28
C TYR A 315 -3.05 4.20 9.75
N CYS A 316 -2.06 4.48 10.60
CA CYS A 316 -1.32 3.45 11.33
C CYS A 316 -2.29 2.70 12.26
N ILE A 317 -2.39 1.38 12.14
CA ILE A 317 -3.20 0.56 13.06
C ILE A 317 -2.29 -0.10 14.08
N TRP A 318 -2.57 0.18 15.35
CA TRP A 318 -1.74 -0.20 16.49
C TRP A 318 -2.38 -1.34 17.29
N SER A 319 -1.58 -2.33 17.65
CA SER A 319 -1.94 -3.35 18.65
C SER A 319 -1.22 -3.08 19.95
N GLU A 320 -1.97 -2.90 21.04
CA GLU A 320 -1.42 -2.78 22.40
C GLU A 320 -0.64 -4.05 22.77
N CYS A 321 0.57 -3.88 23.29
CA CYS A 321 1.43 -4.98 23.70
C CYS A 321 0.80 -5.74 24.87
N THR A 322 0.95 -7.06 24.88
CA THR A 322 0.66 -7.86 26.07
C THR A 322 1.62 -7.46 27.19
N GLU A 323 1.09 -7.42 28.42
CA GLU A 323 1.85 -6.99 29.61
C GLU A 323 3.19 -7.71 29.72
N ALA A 324 4.28 -6.94 29.90
CA ALA A 324 5.65 -7.48 29.89
C ALA A 324 5.89 -8.54 30.97
N SER A 325 5.09 -8.51 32.05
CA SER A 325 5.12 -9.50 33.13
C SER A 325 4.57 -10.88 32.76
N ALA A 326 3.85 -11.01 31.64
CA ALA A 326 3.39 -12.30 31.13
C ALA A 326 4.50 -13.11 30.44
N PHE A 327 5.63 -12.48 30.09
CA PHE A 327 6.75 -13.11 29.39
C PHE A 327 7.95 -13.33 30.30
N GLU A 328 8.34 -14.60 30.49
CA GLU A 328 9.68 -14.94 30.96
C GLU A 328 10.66 -14.88 29.78
N TYR A 329 11.85 -14.32 29.99
CA TYR A 329 12.87 -14.22 28.96
C TYR A 329 14.28 -14.34 29.53
N THR A 330 15.22 -14.79 28.69
CA THR A 330 16.65 -14.75 28.96
C THR A 330 17.36 -13.83 27.98
N GLU A 331 18.59 -13.42 28.30
CA GLU A 331 19.44 -12.78 27.30
C GLU A 331 19.90 -13.80 26.25
N LEU A 332 19.83 -13.41 24.98
CA LEU A 332 20.33 -14.17 23.85
C LEU A 332 21.31 -13.29 23.09
N THR A 333 22.57 -13.69 23.04
CA THR A 333 23.43 -13.37 21.89
C THR A 333 23.04 -14.36 20.81
N LEU A 334 22.65 -13.92 19.61
CA LEU A 334 22.18 -14.82 18.53
C LEU A 334 23.20 -15.97 18.32
N PRO A 335 22.87 -17.22 18.69
CA PRO A 335 23.64 -18.34 18.21
C PRO A 335 23.25 -18.54 16.75
N LEU A 336 24.18 -19.07 15.98
CA LEU A 336 23.82 -19.69 14.71
C LEU A 336 23.01 -20.94 15.05
N PRO A 337 21.77 -21.08 14.55
CA PRO A 337 21.06 -22.34 14.61
C PRO A 337 21.91 -23.42 13.92
N SER A 338 21.82 -24.65 14.41
CA SER A 338 22.60 -25.75 13.82
C SER A 338 22.23 -25.92 12.34
N GLY A 339 23.22 -25.77 11.46
CA GLY A 339 23.04 -25.83 10.00
C GLY A 339 23.03 -24.48 9.28
N VAL A 340 22.99 -23.34 9.97
CA VAL A 340 23.09 -22.01 9.34
C VAL A 340 24.48 -21.41 9.52
N SER A 341 25.04 -20.85 8.45
CA SER A 341 26.43 -20.37 8.46
C SER A 341 26.59 -18.96 9.04
N ALA A 342 27.77 -18.68 9.62
CA ALA A 342 28.06 -17.47 10.41
C ALA A 342 27.91 -16.16 9.63
N ASP A 343 28.25 -16.21 8.35
CA ASP A 343 28.16 -15.15 7.35
C ASP A 343 26.73 -14.87 6.87
N LYS A 344 25.75 -15.69 7.25
CA LYS A 344 24.35 -15.54 6.81
C LYS A 344 23.42 -14.89 7.85
N ALA A 345 23.90 -14.68 9.08
CA ALA A 345 23.11 -14.08 10.16
C ALA A 345 22.96 -12.55 10.00
N PRO A 346 21.85 -11.95 10.47
CA PRO A 346 21.69 -10.50 10.52
C PRO A 346 22.81 -9.84 11.34
N HIS A 347 23.52 -8.89 10.74
CA HIS A 347 24.69 -8.25 11.35
C HIS A 347 24.36 -6.99 12.18
N TRP A 348 23.13 -6.47 12.08
CA TRP A 348 22.67 -5.25 12.76
C TRP A 348 22.14 -5.47 14.18
N ILE A 349 21.75 -6.70 14.53
CA ILE A 349 21.30 -7.09 15.86
C ILE A 349 22.03 -8.37 16.23
N SER A 350 22.91 -8.32 17.23
CA SER A 350 23.68 -9.48 17.72
C SER A 350 23.21 -10.00 19.08
N GLU A 351 22.48 -9.17 19.86
CA GLU A 351 21.98 -9.53 21.18
C GLU A 351 20.59 -8.94 21.46
N GLY A 352 19.83 -9.61 22.34
CA GLY A 352 18.48 -9.21 22.73
C GLY A 352 17.86 -10.15 23.77
N ALA A 353 16.54 -10.08 23.92
CA ALA A 353 15.74 -10.98 24.74
C ALA A 353 15.20 -12.16 23.90
N LEU A 354 15.32 -13.36 24.45
CA LEU A 354 14.67 -14.59 23.98
C LEU A 354 13.55 -14.94 24.95
N ILE A 355 12.30 -14.94 24.47
CA ILE A 355 11.15 -15.35 25.28
C ILE A 355 11.25 -16.85 25.53
N THR A 356 11.24 -17.26 26.80
CA THR A 356 11.37 -18.65 27.24
C THR A 356 10.06 -19.24 27.75
N SER A 357 9.11 -18.40 28.18
CA SER A 357 7.75 -18.83 28.53
C SER A 357 6.78 -17.65 28.46
N TYR A 358 5.56 -17.92 28.01
CA TYR A 358 4.38 -17.07 28.20
C TYR A 358 3.47 -17.68 29.26
N THR A 359 3.05 -16.85 30.21
CA THR A 359 2.30 -17.26 31.42
C THR A 359 0.88 -16.69 31.47
N GLY A 360 0.48 -15.92 30.46
CA GLY A 360 -0.86 -15.36 30.33
C GLY A 360 -1.85 -16.32 29.67
N THR A 361 -3.06 -15.80 29.45
CA THR A 361 -4.20 -16.52 28.85
C THR A 361 -4.99 -15.62 27.90
N ASP A 362 -4.32 -14.66 27.27
CA ASP A 362 -4.97 -13.66 26.42
C ASP A 362 -5.33 -14.25 25.06
N SER A 363 -6.55 -13.99 24.57
CA SER A 363 -6.94 -14.41 23.22
C SER A 363 -6.21 -13.65 22.10
N LYS A 364 -5.62 -12.50 22.43
CA LYS A 364 -4.72 -11.74 21.57
C LYS A 364 -3.39 -11.53 22.28
N VAL A 365 -2.35 -12.22 21.82
CA VAL A 365 -0.99 -12.09 22.33
C VAL A 365 -0.20 -11.16 21.40
N VAL A 366 0.35 -10.08 21.97
CA VAL A 366 1.13 -9.08 21.25
C VAL A 366 2.52 -9.01 21.87
N ILE A 367 3.48 -9.63 21.19
CA ILE A 367 4.87 -9.69 21.64
C ILE A 367 5.52 -8.31 21.42
N PRO A 368 5.99 -7.63 22.48
CA PRO A 368 6.53 -6.29 22.37
C PRO A 368 7.87 -6.27 21.65
N ASP A 369 8.22 -5.12 21.06
CA ASP A 369 9.53 -4.92 20.42
C ASP A 369 10.71 -5.03 21.39
N LYS A 370 10.47 -4.83 22.70
CA LYS A 370 11.48 -4.85 23.77
C LYS A 370 10.96 -5.49 25.05
N LEU A 371 11.83 -6.24 25.74
CA LEU A 371 11.66 -6.72 27.12
C LEU A 371 12.91 -6.36 27.92
N GLY A 372 12.73 -5.83 29.14
CA GLY A 372 13.85 -5.37 29.98
C GLY A 372 14.74 -4.28 29.34
N GLY A 373 14.23 -3.53 28.37
CA GLY A 373 14.99 -2.55 27.58
C GLY A 373 15.81 -3.14 26.43
N LYS A 374 15.91 -4.47 26.30
CA LYS A 374 16.55 -5.16 25.17
C LYS A 374 15.53 -5.45 24.05
N PRO A 375 15.93 -5.45 22.75
CA PRO A 375 15.03 -5.88 21.68
C PRO A 375 14.62 -7.33 21.88
N VAL A 376 13.35 -7.69 21.63
CA VAL A 376 12.93 -9.10 21.62
C VAL A 376 13.30 -9.70 20.27
N ILE A 377 14.23 -10.65 20.27
CA ILE A 377 14.85 -11.17 19.04
C ILE A 377 14.51 -12.63 18.74
N GLY A 378 13.88 -13.34 19.67
CA GLY A 378 13.41 -14.69 19.39
C GLY A 378 12.48 -15.30 20.43
N ILE A 379 11.99 -16.47 20.08
CA ILE A 379 10.98 -17.25 20.81
C ILE A 379 11.49 -18.68 20.96
N ALA A 380 11.77 -19.11 22.19
CA ALA A 380 12.40 -20.38 22.50
C ALA A 380 11.47 -21.58 22.28
N SER A 381 12.07 -22.77 22.26
CA SER A 381 11.32 -24.01 22.19
C SER A 381 10.32 -24.14 23.33
N GLY A 382 9.06 -24.36 22.97
CA GLY A 382 7.95 -24.50 23.90
C GLY A 382 7.52 -23.23 24.64
N ALA A 383 7.98 -22.05 24.23
CA ALA A 383 7.68 -20.79 24.94
C ALA A 383 6.16 -20.47 25.02
N PHE A 384 5.37 -20.90 24.04
CA PHE A 384 3.92 -20.76 23.98
C PHE A 384 3.23 -22.14 23.82
N THR A 385 3.77 -23.21 24.40
CA THR A 385 3.10 -24.52 24.36
C THR A 385 1.75 -24.50 25.09
N ASP A 386 0.74 -25.13 24.49
CA ASP A 386 -0.62 -25.31 25.01
C ASP A 386 -1.37 -24.00 25.36
N VAL A 387 -1.01 -22.87 24.73
CA VAL A 387 -1.73 -21.59 24.85
C VAL A 387 -3.02 -21.63 24.01
N THR A 388 -3.93 -22.50 24.44
CA THR A 388 -5.16 -22.90 23.75
C THR A 388 -6.21 -21.80 23.60
N GLU A 389 -6.12 -20.71 24.36
CA GLU A 389 -7.02 -19.55 24.26
C GLU A 389 -6.57 -18.52 23.20
N MET A 390 -5.32 -18.57 22.72
CA MET A 390 -4.78 -17.57 21.79
C MET A 390 -5.38 -17.72 20.39
N GLU A 391 -6.15 -16.73 19.95
CA GLU A 391 -6.72 -16.63 18.60
C GLU A 391 -5.88 -15.76 17.67
N THR A 392 -5.17 -14.76 18.20
CA THR A 392 -4.35 -13.82 17.43
C THR A 392 -2.95 -13.69 18.04
N LEU A 393 -1.93 -13.91 17.21
CA LEU A 393 -0.52 -13.67 17.52
C LEU A 393 0.00 -12.45 16.74
N VAL A 394 0.46 -11.42 17.44
CA VAL A 394 1.20 -10.29 16.87
C VAL A 394 2.65 -10.37 17.29
N MET A 395 3.56 -10.59 16.34
CA MET A 395 4.99 -10.58 16.59
C MET A 395 5.60 -9.20 16.32
N GLY A 396 6.36 -8.66 17.27
CA GLY A 396 7.10 -7.40 17.12
C GLY A 396 8.15 -7.43 15.99
N ARG A 397 8.66 -6.26 15.61
CA ARG A 397 9.49 -6.07 14.41
C ARG A 397 10.84 -6.79 14.46
N ASN A 398 11.33 -7.01 15.68
CA ASN A 398 12.69 -7.48 15.99
C ASN A 398 12.82 -9.01 16.03
N ILE A 399 11.74 -9.78 15.86
CA ILE A 399 11.78 -11.25 15.94
C ILE A 399 12.58 -11.83 14.76
N LEU A 400 13.71 -12.46 15.06
CA LEU A 400 14.63 -13.08 14.11
C LEU A 400 14.62 -14.62 14.22
N ALA A 401 14.31 -15.19 15.39
CA ALA A 401 14.38 -16.63 15.62
C ALA A 401 13.13 -17.20 16.30
N ILE A 402 12.54 -18.26 15.73
CA ILE A 402 11.45 -19.05 16.29
C ILE A 402 11.91 -20.50 16.33
N TYR A 403 12.06 -21.07 17.53
CA TYR A 403 12.66 -22.41 17.72
C TYR A 403 11.62 -23.54 17.66
N ASP A 404 12.09 -24.79 17.66
CA ASP A 404 11.26 -26.01 17.58
C ASP A 404 10.19 -26.03 18.67
N GLY A 405 8.94 -26.31 18.31
CA GLY A 405 7.83 -26.44 19.25
C GLY A 405 7.35 -25.15 19.91
N ALA A 406 7.82 -23.97 19.47
CA ALA A 406 7.51 -22.67 20.07
C ALA A 406 6.01 -22.43 20.35
N PHE A 407 5.12 -22.89 19.46
CA PHE A 407 3.67 -22.65 19.51
C PHE A 407 2.84 -23.95 19.43
N VAL A 408 3.40 -25.11 19.80
CA VAL A 408 2.68 -26.40 19.79
C VAL A 408 1.45 -26.36 20.71
N GLY A 409 0.30 -26.86 20.25
CA GLY A 409 -0.94 -26.88 21.02
C GLY A 409 -1.71 -25.55 21.10
N CYS A 410 -1.31 -24.52 20.35
CA CYS A 410 -2.05 -23.25 20.16
C CYS A 410 -3.30 -23.42 19.27
N THR A 411 -4.19 -24.35 19.64
CA THR A 411 -5.28 -24.86 18.78
C THR A 411 -6.42 -23.89 18.43
N SER A 412 -6.47 -22.70 19.06
CA SER A 412 -7.44 -21.65 18.70
C SER A 412 -6.87 -20.60 17.72
N LEU A 413 -5.59 -20.70 17.34
CA LEU A 413 -4.89 -19.68 16.57
C LEU A 413 -5.47 -19.55 15.16
N LYS A 414 -5.94 -18.34 14.84
CA LYS A 414 -6.58 -17.99 13.56
C LYS A 414 -5.79 -16.94 12.78
N ARG A 415 -5.08 -16.05 13.49
CA ARG A 415 -4.42 -14.89 12.91
C ARG A 415 -2.99 -14.73 13.38
N ILE A 416 -2.07 -14.52 12.43
CA ILE A 416 -0.66 -14.25 12.69
C ILE A 416 -0.23 -12.98 11.96
N TYR A 417 0.34 -12.02 12.68
CA TYR A 417 1.05 -10.87 12.09
C TYR A 417 2.55 -11.15 12.05
N TYR A 418 3.02 -11.77 10.97
CA TYR A 418 4.37 -12.30 10.81
C TYR A 418 5.38 -11.24 10.33
N PRO A 419 6.50 -10.97 11.03
CA PRO A 419 7.55 -10.10 10.52
C PRO A 419 8.34 -10.82 9.42
N ASP A 420 8.55 -10.16 8.28
CA ASP A 420 9.19 -10.79 7.11
C ASP A 420 10.69 -11.05 7.29
N ALA A 421 11.31 -10.51 8.34
CA ALA A 421 12.72 -10.64 8.69
C ALA A 421 13.04 -11.80 9.66
N VAL A 422 12.22 -12.85 9.74
CA VAL A 422 12.58 -14.06 10.50
C VAL A 422 13.71 -14.82 9.80
N TYR A 423 14.85 -14.93 10.49
CA TYR A 423 16.10 -15.57 10.05
C TYR A 423 16.07 -17.08 10.26
N TYR A 424 15.43 -17.50 11.35
CA TYR A 424 15.29 -18.90 11.71
C TYR A 424 13.86 -19.17 12.15
N VAL A 425 13.23 -20.13 11.49
CA VAL A 425 11.97 -20.74 11.92
C VAL A 425 12.06 -22.23 11.60
N SER A 426 11.61 -23.05 12.54
CA SER A 426 11.52 -24.49 12.35
C SER A 426 10.17 -24.85 11.74
N ASN A 427 10.13 -25.89 10.92
CA ASN A 427 8.86 -26.43 10.43
C ASN A 427 8.04 -27.04 11.59
N ASP A 428 8.71 -27.44 12.67
CA ASP A 428 8.07 -27.91 13.91
C ASP A 428 7.78 -26.77 14.91
N SER A 429 7.96 -25.49 14.55
CA SER A 429 7.61 -24.36 15.45
C SER A 429 6.11 -24.26 15.75
N PHE A 430 5.27 -24.79 14.85
CA PHE A 430 3.83 -24.98 15.03
C PHE A 430 3.51 -26.43 14.66
N ASP A 431 2.67 -27.12 15.42
CA ASP A 431 2.10 -28.40 15.00
C ASP A 431 0.87 -28.20 14.09
N GLU A 432 0.47 -29.27 13.39
CA GLU A 432 -0.68 -29.28 12.49
C GLU A 432 -1.95 -28.73 13.16
N ALA A 433 -2.17 -29.08 14.43
CA ALA A 433 -3.33 -28.63 15.22
C ALA A 433 -3.31 -27.13 15.56
N SER A 434 -2.15 -26.48 15.54
CA SER A 434 -2.01 -25.03 15.76
C SER A 434 -2.01 -24.23 14.46
N PHE A 435 -1.51 -24.79 13.35
CA PHE A 435 -1.39 -24.06 12.08
C PHE A 435 -2.59 -24.24 11.15
N SER A 436 -3.30 -25.38 11.19
CA SER A 436 -4.46 -25.64 10.32
C SER A 436 -5.67 -24.71 10.57
N GLY A 437 -5.71 -24.01 11.70
CA GLY A 437 -6.72 -22.98 12.00
C GLY A 437 -6.37 -21.58 11.46
N VAL A 438 -5.16 -21.35 10.96
CA VAL A 438 -4.65 -20.02 10.58
C VAL A 438 -5.18 -19.60 9.21
N THR A 439 -6.30 -18.88 9.21
CA THR A 439 -6.90 -18.31 8.00
C THR A 439 -6.41 -16.90 7.67
N ASP A 440 -5.89 -16.15 8.66
CA ASP A 440 -5.41 -14.78 8.48
C ASP A 440 -3.88 -14.69 8.67
N PHE A 441 -3.10 -14.71 7.58
CA PHE A 441 -1.64 -14.60 7.66
C PHE A 441 -1.16 -13.25 7.13
N TYR A 442 -0.90 -12.31 8.03
CA TYR A 442 -0.58 -10.92 7.67
C TYR A 442 0.92 -10.66 7.79
N VAL A 443 1.60 -10.62 6.64
CA VAL A 443 3.04 -10.35 6.58
C VAL A 443 3.29 -8.86 6.78
N LYS A 444 4.23 -8.53 7.67
CA LYS A 444 4.70 -7.18 7.96
C LYS A 444 6.14 -7.03 7.47
N ALA A 445 6.38 -6.15 6.50
CA ALA A 445 7.74 -5.76 6.17
C ALA A 445 8.40 -5.07 7.37
N THR A 446 9.55 -5.55 7.82
CA THR A 446 10.42 -4.88 8.82
C THR A 446 11.79 -4.51 8.24
N MET A 447 12.04 -4.88 6.98
CA MET A 447 13.23 -4.53 6.19
C MET A 447 12.85 -3.85 4.87
N ALA A 448 13.77 -3.06 4.32
CA ALA A 448 13.62 -2.48 2.98
C ALA A 448 13.52 -3.58 1.89
N PRO A 449 12.63 -3.42 0.89
CA PRO A 449 12.44 -4.41 -0.16
C PRO A 449 13.62 -4.51 -1.15
N ARG A 450 14.00 -5.74 -1.54
CA ARG A 450 14.93 -6.04 -2.63
C ARG A 450 14.19 -6.14 -3.97
N TYR A 451 14.12 -5.03 -4.71
CA TYR A 451 13.74 -5.03 -6.14
C TYR A 451 14.83 -5.72 -6.98
N SER A 452 14.84 -7.06 -7.00
CA SER A 452 15.92 -7.85 -7.60
C SER A 452 15.69 -8.24 -9.06
N THR A 453 16.39 -7.58 -9.97
CA THR A 453 16.57 -8.06 -11.36
C THR A 453 15.25 -8.30 -12.11
N ALA A 454 15.27 -9.09 -13.20
CA ALA A 454 14.09 -9.49 -13.97
C ALA A 454 12.95 -10.03 -13.09
N ASP A 455 13.30 -10.82 -12.08
CA ASP A 455 12.37 -11.50 -11.19
C ASP A 455 11.61 -10.54 -10.26
N GLY A 456 12.24 -9.45 -9.83
CA GLY A 456 11.68 -8.42 -8.95
C GLY A 456 10.73 -7.42 -9.63
N SER A 457 10.41 -7.63 -10.91
CA SER A 457 9.40 -6.84 -11.65
C SER A 457 7.96 -7.10 -11.18
N PHE A 458 7.74 -8.16 -10.41
CA PHE A 458 6.42 -8.65 -10.04
C PHE A 458 5.59 -7.66 -9.20
N ALA A 459 6.23 -6.94 -8.26
CA ALA A 459 5.57 -5.86 -7.52
C ALA A 459 5.20 -4.64 -8.39
N LEU A 460 5.82 -4.45 -9.57
CA LEU A 460 5.43 -3.43 -10.56
C LEU A 460 4.27 -3.92 -11.42
N LYS A 461 4.25 -5.20 -11.79
CA LYS A 461 3.11 -5.84 -12.48
C LYS A 461 1.84 -5.80 -11.61
N PHE A 462 1.98 -6.03 -10.29
CA PHE A 462 0.90 -5.82 -9.34
C PHE A 462 0.47 -4.36 -9.20
N ALA A 463 1.41 -3.41 -9.20
CA ALA A 463 1.06 -1.99 -9.22
C ALA A 463 0.25 -1.60 -10.47
N ARG A 464 0.61 -2.14 -11.66
CA ARG A 464 -0.18 -1.98 -12.89
C ARG A 464 -1.58 -2.60 -12.75
N LEU A 465 -1.71 -3.79 -12.16
CA LEU A 465 -3.02 -4.41 -11.91
C LEU A 465 -3.93 -3.49 -11.07
N LEU A 466 -3.37 -2.91 -10.01
CA LEU A 466 -4.09 -2.01 -9.10
C LEU A 466 -4.46 -0.68 -9.78
N SER A 467 -3.54 -0.05 -10.51
CA SER A 467 -3.78 1.26 -11.15
C SER A 467 -4.74 1.19 -12.34
N THR A 468 -4.80 0.05 -13.04
CA THR A 468 -5.65 -0.16 -14.22
C THR A 468 -7.07 -0.67 -13.92
N SER A 469 -7.46 -0.87 -12.65
CA SER A 469 -8.80 -1.36 -12.25
C SER A 469 -9.99 -0.48 -12.65
N HIS A 470 -9.75 0.71 -13.19
CA HIS A 470 -10.78 1.62 -13.69
C HIS A 470 -11.28 1.26 -15.11
N LYS A 471 -10.72 0.23 -15.75
CA LYS A 471 -11.10 -0.27 -17.08
C LYS A 471 -10.94 -1.80 -17.16
N PRO A 472 -11.58 -2.49 -18.13
CA PRO A 472 -11.40 -3.93 -18.33
C PRO A 472 -9.94 -4.33 -18.57
N ARG A 473 -9.51 -5.47 -18.02
CA ARG A 473 -8.11 -5.95 -18.13
C ARG A 473 -8.00 -7.33 -18.78
N ILE A 474 -6.91 -7.54 -19.52
CA ILE A 474 -6.39 -8.85 -19.90
C ILE A 474 -5.24 -9.19 -18.94
N ILE A 475 -5.46 -10.12 -18.03
CA ILE A 475 -4.50 -10.49 -16.98
C ILE A 475 -3.81 -11.79 -17.40
N VAL A 476 -2.54 -11.72 -17.81
CA VAL A 476 -1.78 -12.88 -18.31
C VAL A 476 -0.93 -13.46 -17.19
N LEU A 477 -1.37 -14.58 -16.61
CA LEU A 477 -0.65 -15.34 -15.58
C LEU A 477 0.20 -16.42 -16.25
N ALA A 478 1.52 -16.26 -16.22
CA ALA A 478 2.43 -17.02 -17.09
C ALA A 478 3.85 -17.15 -16.52
N GLY A 479 4.64 -18.02 -17.14
CA GLY A 479 6.07 -18.19 -16.83
C GLY A 479 6.98 -17.20 -17.59
N SER A 480 8.22 -17.62 -17.84
CA SER A 480 9.21 -16.88 -18.65
C SER A 480 8.78 -16.69 -20.11
N SER A 481 7.92 -17.55 -20.64
CA SER A 481 7.46 -17.51 -22.02
C SER A 481 6.71 -16.22 -22.33
N ALA A 482 5.88 -15.72 -21.41
CA ALA A 482 5.16 -14.45 -21.57
C ALA A 482 6.01 -13.25 -21.14
N PHE A 483 6.87 -13.42 -20.13
CA PHE A 483 7.89 -12.43 -19.75
C PHE A 483 8.75 -12.00 -20.94
N GLN A 484 9.10 -12.96 -21.79
CA GLN A 484 10.00 -12.76 -22.92
C GLN A 484 9.29 -12.64 -24.26
N GLY A 485 8.15 -13.32 -24.40
CA GLY A 485 7.49 -13.60 -25.66
C GLY A 485 6.10 -13.02 -25.84
N LEU A 486 5.62 -12.18 -24.92
CA LEU A 486 4.48 -11.29 -25.15
C LEU A 486 4.97 -9.83 -25.14
N SER A 487 4.34 -8.97 -25.95
CA SER A 487 4.49 -7.52 -25.82
C SER A 487 3.16 -6.93 -25.35
N THR A 488 3.16 -6.35 -24.15
CA THR A 488 1.96 -5.72 -23.56
C THR A 488 1.53 -4.50 -24.38
N GLU A 489 2.47 -3.61 -24.74
CA GLU A 489 2.25 -2.42 -25.57
C GLU A 489 1.57 -2.75 -26.92
N TYR A 490 2.11 -3.72 -27.66
CA TYR A 490 1.58 -4.13 -28.96
C TYR A 490 0.21 -4.81 -28.84
N LEU A 491 -0.05 -5.56 -27.76
CA LEU A 491 -1.36 -6.16 -27.50
C LEU A 491 -2.43 -5.09 -27.18
N GLU A 492 -2.11 -4.10 -26.35
CA GLU A 492 -3.03 -2.97 -26.06
C GLU A 492 -3.35 -2.17 -27.32
N ALA A 493 -2.35 -1.93 -28.18
CA ALA A 493 -2.57 -1.24 -29.46
C ALA A 493 -3.48 -2.04 -30.41
N LEU A 494 -3.31 -3.36 -30.50
CA LEU A 494 -4.19 -4.24 -31.28
C LEU A 494 -5.61 -4.34 -30.70
N LEU A 495 -5.79 -4.08 -29.41
CA LEU A 495 -7.08 -4.00 -28.72
C LEU A 495 -7.65 -2.56 -28.71
N ASP A 496 -7.16 -1.68 -29.59
CA ASP A 496 -7.55 -0.26 -29.72
C ASP A 496 -7.50 0.54 -28.40
N GLY A 497 -6.71 0.07 -27.42
CA GLY A 497 -6.65 0.61 -26.07
C GLY A 497 -7.92 0.41 -25.24
N GLU A 498 -8.89 -0.42 -25.66
CA GLU A 498 -10.11 -0.69 -24.88
C GLU A 498 -9.79 -1.43 -23.57
N TYR A 499 -8.87 -2.39 -23.62
CA TYR A 499 -8.39 -3.15 -22.46
C TYR A 499 -7.05 -2.60 -21.96
N ALA A 500 -6.76 -2.79 -20.67
CA ALA A 500 -5.38 -2.76 -20.17
C ALA A 500 -4.86 -4.20 -20.10
N VAL A 501 -3.60 -4.43 -20.45
CA VAL A 501 -2.95 -5.73 -20.39
C VAL A 501 -2.00 -5.73 -19.20
N VAL A 502 -2.06 -6.79 -18.39
CA VAL A 502 -1.20 -6.99 -17.23
C VAL A 502 -0.49 -8.32 -17.38
N ASN A 503 0.75 -8.28 -17.89
CA ASN A 503 1.58 -9.46 -18.10
C ASN A 503 2.34 -9.82 -16.81
N PHE A 504 1.86 -10.83 -16.08
CA PHE A 504 2.52 -11.36 -14.87
C PHE A 504 3.68 -12.32 -15.15
N GLY A 505 4.01 -12.58 -16.41
CA GLY A 505 5.15 -13.40 -16.78
C GLY A 505 6.45 -12.93 -16.11
N THR A 506 7.13 -13.85 -15.41
CA THR A 506 8.51 -13.66 -14.92
C THR A 506 9.40 -14.85 -15.28
N THR A 507 9.17 -16.05 -14.74
CA THR A 507 10.06 -17.21 -14.92
C THR A 507 9.37 -18.57 -14.89
N ARG A 508 10.07 -19.63 -15.33
CA ARG A 508 9.60 -21.01 -15.25
C ARG A 508 9.29 -21.57 -13.86
N THR A 509 9.86 -20.96 -12.82
CA THR A 509 9.65 -21.36 -11.40
C THR A 509 8.82 -20.33 -10.62
N THR A 510 7.98 -19.58 -11.33
CA THR A 510 6.99 -18.65 -10.77
C THR A 510 5.77 -19.43 -10.30
N GLN A 511 5.29 -19.16 -9.09
CA GLN A 511 4.19 -19.93 -8.47
C GLN A 511 2.82 -19.52 -9.04
N GLY A 512 2.44 -19.99 -10.24
CA GLY A 512 1.20 -19.53 -10.90
C GLY A 512 -0.09 -19.74 -10.08
N TYR A 513 -0.13 -20.78 -9.24
CA TYR A 513 -1.26 -21.16 -8.39
C TYR A 513 -1.69 -20.08 -7.38
N ILE A 514 -0.74 -19.54 -6.60
CA ILE A 514 -1.02 -18.53 -5.55
C ILE A 514 -1.50 -17.19 -6.14
N TYR A 515 -1.00 -16.85 -7.33
CA TYR A 515 -1.43 -15.63 -8.03
C TYR A 515 -2.81 -15.79 -8.66
N LEU A 516 -3.13 -16.96 -9.19
CA LEU A 516 -4.47 -17.24 -9.72
C LEU A 516 -5.52 -17.21 -8.60
N GLU A 517 -5.25 -17.83 -7.44
CA GLU A 517 -6.15 -17.71 -6.27
C GLU A 517 -6.37 -16.24 -5.87
N ALA A 518 -5.30 -15.44 -5.82
CA ALA A 518 -5.39 -14.03 -5.45
C ALA A 518 -6.25 -13.18 -6.42
N MET A 519 -6.46 -13.62 -7.67
CA MET A 519 -7.32 -12.91 -8.62
C MET A 519 -8.78 -12.80 -8.15
N LYS A 520 -9.23 -13.67 -7.23
CA LYS A 520 -10.50 -13.53 -6.51
C LYS A 520 -10.74 -12.13 -5.93
N TYR A 521 -9.68 -11.42 -5.58
CA TYR A 521 -9.73 -10.12 -4.89
C TYR A 521 -9.15 -8.96 -5.71
N TYR A 522 -8.37 -9.25 -6.76
CA TYR A 522 -7.68 -8.23 -7.56
C TYR A 522 -8.16 -8.12 -9.02
N ALA A 523 -8.97 -9.08 -9.48
CA ALA A 523 -9.68 -8.99 -10.76
C ALA A 523 -11.13 -8.51 -10.54
N ASP A 524 -11.73 -7.97 -11.60
CA ASP A 524 -13.09 -7.45 -11.67
C ASP A 524 -13.91 -8.26 -12.69
N SER A 525 -15.24 -8.15 -12.65
CA SER A 525 -16.16 -8.96 -13.48
C SER A 525 -15.97 -8.83 -15.00
N ASP A 526 -15.34 -7.74 -15.42
CA ASP A 526 -15.19 -7.38 -16.83
C ASP A 526 -13.78 -7.76 -17.35
N ASP A 527 -12.94 -8.38 -16.50
CA ASP A 527 -11.61 -8.85 -16.86
C ASP A 527 -11.62 -10.23 -17.53
N VAL A 528 -10.55 -10.48 -18.29
CA VAL A 528 -10.20 -11.78 -18.83
C VAL A 528 -8.84 -12.22 -18.28
N ILE A 529 -8.83 -13.31 -17.53
CA ILE A 529 -7.62 -13.93 -17.00
C ILE A 529 -7.18 -15.03 -17.98
N LEU A 530 -5.95 -14.90 -18.48
CA LEU A 530 -5.31 -15.86 -19.37
C LEU A 530 -4.22 -16.60 -18.59
N TYR A 531 -4.49 -17.86 -18.25
CA TYR A 531 -3.50 -18.72 -17.63
C TYR A 531 -2.66 -19.40 -18.72
N ALA A 532 -1.42 -18.94 -18.89
CA ALA A 532 -0.47 -19.46 -19.89
C ALA A 532 0.75 -20.13 -19.22
N PRO A 533 0.55 -21.29 -18.58
CA PRO A 533 1.59 -21.95 -17.80
C PRO A 533 2.66 -22.57 -18.70
N GLU A 534 3.91 -22.43 -18.29
CA GLU A 534 4.93 -23.39 -18.65
C GLU A 534 4.70 -24.70 -17.88
N ASN A 535 5.25 -25.77 -18.42
CA ASN A 535 5.25 -27.17 -17.98
C ASN A 535 5.89 -27.47 -16.61
N SER A 536 5.70 -26.61 -15.60
CA SER A 536 6.36 -26.74 -14.30
C SER A 536 5.38 -26.88 -13.15
N ILE A 537 5.72 -27.67 -12.13
CA ILE A 537 4.87 -27.92 -10.95
C ILE A 537 4.46 -26.62 -10.24
N TYR A 538 5.36 -25.64 -10.18
CA TYR A 538 5.10 -24.29 -9.65
C TYR A 538 3.92 -23.60 -10.36
N MET A 539 3.68 -23.92 -11.62
CA MET A 539 2.57 -23.43 -12.44
C MET A 539 1.38 -24.38 -12.53
N PHE A 540 1.43 -25.56 -11.89
CA PHE A 540 0.35 -26.53 -11.86
C PHE A 540 0.05 -26.98 -10.43
N GLY A 541 -0.45 -26.06 -9.61
CA GLY A 541 -1.06 -26.40 -8.32
C GLY A 541 -0.14 -26.96 -7.23
N GLU A 542 1.19 -26.75 -7.32
CA GLU A 542 2.12 -27.03 -6.23
C GLU A 542 1.73 -26.21 -4.97
N PRO A 543 1.39 -26.84 -3.82
CA PRO A 543 1.07 -26.12 -2.60
C PRO A 543 2.31 -25.68 -1.81
N THR A 544 3.49 -26.27 -2.08
CA THR A 544 4.73 -25.89 -1.38
C THR A 544 5.19 -24.51 -1.80
N LEU A 545 5.43 -23.63 -0.83
CA LEU A 545 6.05 -22.33 -1.04
C LEU A 545 7.58 -22.43 -0.90
N TYR A 546 8.28 -21.64 -1.69
CA TYR A 546 9.74 -21.62 -1.77
C TYR A 546 10.24 -20.19 -1.65
N TRP A 547 11.52 -20.01 -1.27
CA TRP A 547 12.18 -18.70 -1.19
C TRP A 547 11.88 -17.75 -2.35
N LYS A 548 11.75 -18.30 -3.55
CA LYS A 548 11.50 -17.55 -4.78
C LYS A 548 10.11 -16.92 -4.80
N THR A 549 9.08 -17.60 -4.31
CA THR A 549 7.74 -17.02 -4.18
C THR A 549 7.77 -15.77 -3.30
N LEU A 550 8.56 -15.78 -2.22
CA LEU A 550 8.70 -14.64 -1.30
C LEU A 550 9.49 -13.48 -1.92
N ARG A 551 10.54 -13.79 -2.67
CA ARG A 551 11.29 -12.80 -3.45
C ARG A 551 10.42 -12.12 -4.52
N ASP A 552 9.62 -12.91 -5.24
CA ASP A 552 8.73 -12.40 -6.28
C ASP A 552 7.57 -11.61 -5.64
N LEU A 553 7.09 -11.99 -4.44
CA LEU A 553 6.07 -11.25 -3.66
C LEU A 553 6.60 -10.06 -2.86
N GLU A 554 7.91 -9.80 -2.86
CA GLU A 554 8.49 -8.75 -2.02
C GLU A 554 7.99 -7.36 -2.43
N GLY A 555 7.43 -6.63 -1.47
CA GLY A 555 6.76 -5.35 -1.73
C GLY A 555 5.32 -5.48 -2.23
N MET A 556 4.72 -6.68 -2.18
CA MET A 556 3.29 -6.94 -2.37
C MET A 556 2.73 -7.94 -1.31
N TYR A 557 3.12 -7.74 -0.05
CA TYR A 557 2.71 -8.61 1.07
C TYR A 557 1.20 -8.62 1.35
N ASN A 558 0.43 -7.69 0.79
CA ASN A 558 -1.03 -7.71 0.87
C ASN A 558 -1.66 -8.97 0.27
N LEU A 559 -0.96 -9.66 -0.64
CA LEU A 559 -1.43 -10.92 -1.21
C LEU A 559 -1.60 -12.02 -0.15
N PHE A 560 -0.77 -12.05 0.90
CA PHE A 560 -0.90 -13.02 1.99
C PHE A 560 -2.18 -12.83 2.83
N ARG A 561 -2.79 -11.63 2.80
CA ARG A 561 -4.05 -11.35 3.51
C ARG A 561 -5.29 -11.96 2.85
N VAL A 562 -5.18 -12.38 1.58
CA VAL A 562 -6.34 -12.75 0.76
C VAL A 562 -6.34 -14.22 0.31
N ILE A 563 -5.20 -14.91 0.43
CA ILE A 563 -5.09 -16.36 0.16
C ILE A 563 -5.38 -17.17 1.43
N ASP A 564 -5.81 -18.42 1.27
CA ASP A 564 -5.90 -19.36 2.38
C ASP A 564 -4.50 -19.90 2.73
N ALA A 565 -3.86 -19.30 3.74
CA ALA A 565 -2.52 -19.69 4.19
C ALA A 565 -2.42 -21.16 4.66
N SER A 566 -3.54 -21.77 5.09
CA SER A 566 -3.57 -23.19 5.49
C SER A 566 -3.50 -24.16 4.31
N ALA A 567 -3.76 -23.69 3.08
CA ALA A 567 -3.67 -24.46 1.85
C ALA A 567 -2.24 -24.55 1.27
N TYR A 568 -1.23 -24.02 1.98
CA TYR A 568 0.16 -23.94 1.53
C TYR A 568 1.12 -24.66 2.47
N GLU A 569 2.03 -25.43 1.88
CA GLU A 569 3.11 -26.14 2.58
C GLU A 569 4.37 -25.25 2.64
N ASN A 570 5.22 -25.43 3.65
CA ASN A 570 6.50 -24.71 3.83
C ASN A 570 6.42 -23.17 3.91
N LEU A 571 5.24 -22.55 4.13
CA LEU A 571 5.06 -21.08 4.19
C LEU A 571 6.10 -20.37 5.09
N LEU A 572 6.30 -20.85 6.32
CA LEU A 572 7.28 -20.27 7.25
C LEU A 572 8.73 -20.57 6.82
N GLY A 573 9.01 -21.80 6.37
CA GLY A 573 10.32 -22.19 5.87
C GLY A 573 10.76 -21.37 4.65
N ALA A 574 9.83 -21.00 3.78
CA ALA A 574 10.10 -20.19 2.59
C ALA A 574 10.56 -18.75 2.93
N PHE A 575 10.10 -18.16 4.05
CA PHE A 575 10.69 -16.92 4.58
C PHE A 575 12.14 -17.13 5.04
N ARG A 576 12.40 -18.19 5.81
CA ARG A 576 13.77 -18.56 6.25
C ARG A 576 14.70 -18.69 5.05
N GLU A 577 14.32 -19.51 4.07
CA GLU A 577 15.09 -19.75 2.85
C GLU A 577 15.34 -18.46 2.06
N TYR A 578 14.34 -17.58 1.92
CA TYR A 578 14.53 -16.30 1.22
C TYR A 578 15.53 -15.41 1.93
N ASN A 579 15.41 -15.32 3.26
CA ASN A 579 16.21 -14.40 4.02
C ASN A 579 17.67 -14.89 4.18
N THR A 580 17.92 -16.19 4.37
CA THR A 580 19.28 -16.77 4.52
C THR A 580 19.92 -17.23 3.20
N GLY A 581 19.14 -17.42 2.14
CA GLY A 581 19.60 -18.09 0.92
C GLY A 581 19.96 -19.57 1.11
N ASP A 582 19.52 -20.21 2.20
CA ASP A 582 19.62 -21.67 2.40
C ASP A 582 18.30 -22.32 1.96
N ALA A 583 18.11 -22.39 0.64
CA ALA A 583 17.00 -23.10 0.02
C ALA A 583 17.01 -24.59 0.40
N LEU A 584 15.83 -25.16 0.65
CA LEU A 584 15.69 -26.61 0.87
C LEU A 584 15.74 -27.43 -0.44
N ASP A 585 15.79 -26.78 -1.61
CA ASP A 585 15.89 -27.44 -2.90
C ASP A 585 17.37 -27.64 -3.33
N PRO A 586 17.90 -28.89 -3.33
CA PRO A 586 19.26 -29.18 -3.77
C PRO A 586 19.43 -29.20 -5.30
N ASP A 587 18.34 -29.29 -6.07
CA ASP A 587 18.38 -29.37 -7.55
C ASP A 587 18.45 -27.98 -8.19
N TYR A 588 18.10 -26.94 -7.43
CA TYR A 588 18.22 -25.54 -7.82
C TYR A 588 19.06 -24.75 -6.79
N PRO A 589 20.36 -25.06 -6.62
CA PRO A 589 21.25 -24.21 -5.84
C PRO A 589 21.17 -22.79 -6.40
N LEU A 590 21.09 -21.78 -5.52
CA LEU A 590 20.91 -20.37 -5.88
C LEU A 590 21.74 -20.00 -7.12
N TYR A 591 21.05 -19.77 -8.25
CA TYR A 591 21.69 -19.66 -9.56
C TYR A 591 22.84 -18.67 -9.48
N GLU A 592 24.04 -19.10 -9.90
CA GLU A 592 25.35 -18.69 -9.34
C GLU A 592 25.58 -17.16 -9.20
N ALA A 593 24.89 -16.34 -9.97
CA ALA A 593 25.01 -14.89 -10.02
C ALA A 593 24.32 -14.10 -8.89
N ASN A 594 23.43 -14.69 -8.08
CA ASN A 594 22.56 -13.93 -7.15
C ASN A 594 22.70 -14.32 -5.66
N LYS A 595 23.83 -14.95 -5.30
CA LYS A 595 24.15 -15.62 -4.00
C LYS A 595 24.07 -14.81 -2.70
N GLU A 596 23.71 -13.53 -2.71
CA GLU A 596 23.60 -12.74 -1.48
C GLU A 596 22.27 -13.02 -0.74
N PRO A 597 22.30 -13.59 0.50
CA PRO A 597 21.17 -13.60 1.42
C PRO A 597 20.53 -12.22 1.57
N ARG A 598 19.25 -12.16 1.93
CA ARG A 598 18.60 -10.89 2.29
C ARG A 598 19.29 -10.23 3.49
N TYR A 599 19.82 -11.02 4.44
CA TYR A 599 20.59 -10.53 5.60
C TYR A 599 22.00 -10.00 5.30
N MET A 600 22.53 -10.17 4.08
CA MET A 600 23.80 -9.53 3.69
C MET A 600 23.62 -8.03 3.35
N ARG A 601 22.40 -7.51 3.47
CA ARG A 601 22.04 -6.10 3.25
C ARG A 601 21.74 -5.42 4.58
N ASP A 602 22.11 -4.16 4.70
CA ASP A 602 21.63 -3.31 5.79
C ASP A 602 20.08 -3.19 5.66
N PRO A 603 19.28 -3.44 6.71
CA PRO A 603 17.81 -3.34 6.66
C PRO A 603 17.31 -1.94 6.29
N GLN A 604 18.15 -0.90 6.44
CA GLN A 604 17.90 0.48 6.03
C GLN A 604 18.34 0.78 4.60
N SER A 605 19.11 -0.12 3.96
CA SER A 605 19.53 0.03 2.57
C SER A 605 18.39 -0.31 1.61
N TYR A 606 17.53 0.67 1.35
CA TYR A 606 16.69 0.67 0.15
C TYR A 606 17.61 0.78 -1.06
N GLY A 607 18.02 -0.39 -1.57
CA GLY A 607 18.95 -0.49 -2.68
C GLY A 607 18.47 0.30 -3.89
N ASP A 608 19.39 1.07 -4.45
CA ASP A 608 19.20 1.87 -5.66
C ASP A 608 18.39 1.10 -6.71
N GLN A 609 17.40 1.74 -7.35
CA GLN A 609 16.44 1.10 -8.30
C GLN A 609 17.08 0.68 -9.64
N THR A 610 18.41 0.57 -9.62
CA THR A 610 19.26 -0.14 -10.58
C THR A 610 18.59 -1.40 -11.11
N LEU A 611 18.19 -1.29 -12.39
CA LEU A 611 17.51 -2.24 -13.30
C LEU A 611 16.12 -1.80 -13.79
N ARG A 612 15.53 -0.70 -13.26
CA ARG A 612 14.46 0.02 -13.99
C ARG A 612 14.90 0.51 -15.37
N SER A 613 16.19 0.80 -15.55
CA SER A 613 16.78 1.13 -16.86
C SER A 613 16.56 0.06 -17.94
N ASN A 614 16.25 -1.16 -17.52
CA ASN A 614 16.03 -2.31 -18.37
C ASN A 614 14.58 -2.80 -18.26
N MET A 615 13.63 -1.97 -17.83
CA MET A 615 12.19 -2.29 -17.80
C MET A 615 11.39 -1.19 -18.49
N ASN A 616 10.31 -1.58 -19.18
CA ASN A 616 9.34 -0.63 -19.73
C ASN A 616 8.30 -0.22 -18.66
N GLU A 617 7.43 0.74 -19.01
CA GLU A 617 6.31 1.21 -18.18
C GLU A 617 5.26 0.12 -17.85
N TYR A 618 5.30 -1.03 -18.52
CA TYR A 618 4.44 -2.19 -18.27
C TYR A 618 5.05 -3.15 -17.24
N GLY A 619 6.27 -2.88 -16.75
CA GLY A 619 7.02 -3.77 -15.87
C GLY A 619 7.63 -4.98 -16.60
N GLU A 620 7.71 -4.96 -17.93
CA GLU A 620 8.37 -5.99 -18.73
C GLU A 620 9.85 -5.66 -18.92
N TYR A 621 10.71 -6.68 -18.89
CA TYR A 621 12.16 -6.47 -18.96
C TYR A 621 12.64 -6.37 -20.41
N GLN A 622 13.24 -5.23 -20.73
CA GLN A 622 13.94 -4.95 -21.97
C GLN A 622 15.31 -5.65 -21.96
N LEU A 623 15.32 -6.94 -22.29
CA LEU A 623 16.50 -7.58 -22.87
C LEU A 623 16.85 -6.86 -24.19
N GLY A 624 18.14 -6.70 -24.49
CA GLY A 624 18.58 -6.12 -25.76
C GLY A 624 18.11 -6.91 -26.98
N ILE A 625 18.25 -6.31 -28.17
CA ILE A 625 17.78 -6.85 -29.47
C ILE A 625 18.13 -8.35 -29.60
N ARG A 626 17.11 -9.20 -29.67
CA ARG A 626 17.21 -10.67 -29.74
C ARG A 626 17.08 -11.21 -31.17
N ALA A 627 17.18 -10.33 -32.17
CA ALA A 627 16.77 -10.57 -33.56
C ALA A 627 17.28 -11.85 -34.25
N ASN A 628 18.42 -12.44 -33.83
CA ASN A 628 19.12 -13.48 -34.61
C ASN A 628 19.47 -14.78 -33.84
N TYR A 629 18.90 -15.03 -32.65
CA TYR A 629 19.53 -15.94 -31.67
C TYR A 629 19.33 -17.47 -31.88
N ALA A 630 19.30 -17.97 -33.12
CA ALA A 630 19.20 -19.41 -33.41
C ALA A 630 20.38 -19.98 -34.24
N GLU A 631 20.95 -19.22 -35.18
CA GLU A 631 21.84 -19.77 -36.22
C GLU A 631 23.22 -20.28 -35.73
N ASP A 632 23.69 -19.83 -34.56
CA ASP A 632 25.02 -20.15 -34.01
C ASP A 632 25.03 -21.29 -32.95
N MET A 633 23.88 -21.88 -32.62
CA MET A 633 23.78 -22.96 -31.63
C MET A 633 23.96 -24.34 -32.29
N PRO A 634 24.73 -25.28 -31.71
CA PRO A 634 24.88 -26.62 -32.30
C PRO A 634 23.55 -27.39 -32.37
N GLU A 635 23.32 -28.14 -33.47
CA GLU A 635 22.21 -29.10 -33.58
C GLU A 635 22.18 -30.04 -32.36
N GLY A 636 21.01 -30.12 -31.71
CA GLY A 636 20.78 -31.02 -30.57
C GLY A 636 21.16 -30.46 -29.18
N THR A 637 21.38 -29.15 -29.04
CA THR A 637 21.69 -28.53 -27.72
C THR A 637 20.45 -28.27 -26.85
N PHE A 638 19.25 -28.23 -27.42
CA PHE A 638 17.99 -27.90 -26.72
C PHE A 638 16.93 -28.98 -26.88
N LYS A 639 17.01 -30.04 -26.07
CA LYS A 639 15.89 -30.97 -25.89
C LYS A 639 15.12 -30.58 -24.63
N ASP A 640 13.93 -30.01 -24.78
CA ASP A 640 13.05 -29.87 -23.62
C ASP A 640 11.55 -29.86 -23.96
N VAL A 641 10.82 -30.65 -23.17
CA VAL A 641 9.37 -30.55 -22.89
C VAL A 641 8.34 -30.85 -23.95
N TYR A 642 8.26 -30.22 -25.12
CA TYR A 642 7.09 -30.48 -25.99
C TYR A 642 7.12 -31.93 -26.52
N GLU A 643 8.32 -32.44 -26.78
CA GLU A 643 8.61 -33.87 -26.95
C GLU A 643 8.16 -34.70 -25.73
N ILE A 644 8.14 -34.17 -24.51
CA ILE A 644 7.63 -34.83 -23.29
C ILE A 644 6.10 -34.79 -23.24
N THR A 645 5.46 -33.62 -23.29
CA THR A 645 4.00 -33.45 -23.06
C THR A 645 3.16 -34.23 -24.08
N LEU A 646 3.52 -34.19 -25.36
CA LEU A 646 2.82 -34.99 -26.37
C LEU A 646 3.19 -36.48 -26.34
N ASN A 647 4.43 -36.85 -26.04
CA ASN A 647 4.75 -38.27 -25.84
C ASN A 647 4.11 -38.85 -24.57
N GLU A 648 3.85 -38.06 -23.53
CA GLU A 648 3.12 -38.50 -22.33
C GLU A 648 1.67 -38.83 -22.67
N TYR A 649 0.98 -37.97 -23.42
CA TYR A 649 -0.35 -38.26 -23.96
C TYR A 649 -0.33 -39.56 -24.79
N VAL A 650 0.63 -39.71 -25.71
CA VAL A 650 0.74 -40.89 -26.60
C VAL A 650 1.08 -42.19 -25.85
N LYS A 651 1.95 -42.14 -24.84
CA LYS A 651 2.26 -43.27 -23.97
C LYS A 651 1.05 -43.67 -23.12
N SER A 652 0.33 -42.69 -22.57
CA SER A 652 -0.87 -42.93 -21.76
C SER A 652 -1.95 -43.72 -22.52
N ILE A 653 -2.12 -43.45 -23.83
CA ILE A 653 -3.06 -44.16 -24.70
C ILE A 653 -2.56 -45.54 -25.11
N LYS A 654 -1.25 -45.70 -25.37
CA LYS A 654 -0.69 -46.97 -25.86
C LYS A 654 -0.54 -48.03 -24.77
N GLU A 655 -0.28 -47.66 -23.51
CA GLU A 655 0.21 -48.62 -22.49
C GLU A 655 -0.83 -49.02 -21.43
N GLY A 656 -1.87 -48.20 -21.16
CA GLY A 656 -2.99 -48.55 -20.26
C GLY A 656 -2.63 -48.72 -18.76
N ALA A 657 -1.35 -48.74 -18.41
CA ALA A 657 -0.79 -48.65 -17.07
C ALA A 657 0.68 -48.20 -17.17
N PHE A 658 1.16 -47.41 -16.20
CA PHE A 658 2.56 -46.96 -16.18
C PHE A 658 3.53 -48.12 -15.84
N SER A 659 4.50 -48.41 -16.70
CA SER A 659 5.70 -49.17 -16.29
C SER A 659 6.98 -48.79 -17.07
N THR A 660 7.70 -47.82 -16.49
CA THR A 660 9.19 -47.64 -16.49
C THR A 660 10.04 -47.89 -17.75
N ALA A 661 10.92 -46.90 -17.98
CA ALA A 661 12.30 -46.99 -18.50
C ALA A 661 12.54 -46.90 -20.03
N ASN A 662 13.13 -45.77 -20.44
CA ASN A 662 14.12 -45.73 -21.52
C ASN A 662 15.49 -45.35 -20.89
N PRO A 663 16.46 -46.27 -20.77
CA PRO A 663 17.70 -46.08 -20.00
C PRO A 663 18.75 -45.17 -20.67
N ALA A 664 18.39 -44.38 -21.67
CA ALA A 664 19.28 -43.41 -22.33
C ALA A 664 19.11 -41.96 -21.82
N LEU A 665 18.28 -41.74 -20.78
CA LEU A 665 17.85 -40.41 -20.30
C LEU A 665 18.05 -40.21 -18.78
N GLU A 666 18.97 -40.95 -18.16
CA GLU A 666 19.08 -41.10 -16.70
C GLU A 666 19.39 -39.79 -15.92
N ASP A 667 20.07 -38.81 -16.54
CA ASP A 667 20.39 -37.52 -15.87
C ASP A 667 19.19 -36.57 -15.71
N TRP A 668 18.13 -36.72 -16.49
CA TRP A 668 16.99 -35.78 -16.52
C TRP A 668 15.69 -36.39 -15.97
N GLN A 669 15.62 -37.73 -15.90
CA GLN A 669 14.45 -38.48 -15.38
C GLN A 669 14.54 -38.82 -13.88
N THR A 670 15.62 -38.42 -13.20
CA THR A 670 15.85 -38.72 -11.78
C THR A 670 15.31 -37.66 -10.81
N SER A 671 14.87 -36.50 -11.30
CA SER A 671 14.10 -35.56 -10.46
C SER A 671 12.63 -36.00 -10.39
N GLU A 672 12.12 -36.25 -9.18
CA GLU A 672 10.73 -36.65 -8.90
C GLU A 672 9.70 -35.52 -9.16
N LYS A 673 10.12 -34.44 -9.85
CA LYS A 673 9.49 -33.11 -9.88
C LYS A 673 8.77 -32.76 -11.19
N TRP A 674 8.58 -33.72 -12.08
CA TRP A 674 7.70 -33.55 -13.25
C TRP A 674 6.32 -34.13 -12.93
N CYS A 675 5.35 -33.28 -12.58
CA CYS A 675 3.98 -33.74 -12.34
C CYS A 675 3.33 -34.21 -13.64
N LYS A 676 2.53 -35.26 -13.54
CA LYS A 676 1.53 -35.54 -14.58
C LYS A 676 0.47 -34.45 -14.48
N PHE A 677 0.14 -33.83 -15.60
CA PHE A 677 -0.91 -32.80 -15.71
C PHE A 677 -2.25 -33.22 -15.08
N THR A 678 -2.53 -34.53 -15.08
CA THR A 678 -3.75 -35.15 -14.52
C THR A 678 -3.61 -35.68 -13.08
N ASP A 679 -2.47 -35.47 -12.41
CA ASP A 679 -2.27 -35.93 -11.03
C ASP A 679 -3.21 -35.22 -10.07
N ALA A 680 -3.88 -35.97 -9.20
CA ALA A 680 -4.96 -35.45 -8.36
C ALA A 680 -4.50 -34.32 -7.41
N ARG A 681 -3.30 -34.39 -6.81
CA ARG A 681 -2.82 -33.38 -5.84
C ARG A 681 -2.73 -32.01 -6.50
N TYR A 682 -1.98 -31.96 -7.59
CA TYR A 682 -1.74 -30.76 -8.39
C TYR A 682 -3.03 -30.26 -9.04
N LYS A 683 -3.86 -31.19 -9.55
CA LYS A 683 -5.09 -30.87 -10.27
C LYS A 683 -6.20 -30.34 -9.37
N ASP A 684 -6.39 -30.89 -8.17
CA ASP A 684 -7.42 -30.42 -7.25
C ASP A 684 -7.07 -29.03 -6.69
N ASN A 685 -5.79 -28.78 -6.38
CA ASN A 685 -5.27 -27.44 -6.06
C ASN A 685 -5.47 -26.44 -7.21
N MET A 686 -5.07 -26.80 -8.43
CA MET A 686 -5.20 -25.91 -9.58
C MET A 686 -6.67 -25.53 -9.84
N ASN A 687 -7.59 -26.51 -9.75
CA ASN A 687 -9.02 -26.25 -9.84
C ASN A 687 -9.56 -25.34 -8.73
N ARG A 688 -9.08 -25.47 -7.49
CA ARG A 688 -9.41 -24.57 -6.38
C ARG A 688 -9.07 -23.12 -6.71
N ALA A 689 -7.90 -22.85 -7.29
CA ALA A 689 -7.48 -21.51 -7.68
C ALA A 689 -8.25 -20.97 -8.91
N ILE A 690 -8.54 -21.82 -9.91
CA ILE A 690 -9.37 -21.43 -11.07
C ILE A 690 -10.77 -21.00 -10.63
N GLU A 691 -11.42 -21.78 -9.77
CA GLU A 691 -12.76 -21.43 -9.26
C GLU A 691 -12.71 -20.19 -8.36
N ALA A 692 -11.68 -20.04 -7.50
CA ALA A 692 -11.49 -18.82 -6.71
C ALA A 692 -11.34 -17.58 -7.61
N ALA A 693 -10.54 -17.65 -8.68
CA ALA A 693 -10.40 -16.55 -9.64
C ALA A 693 -11.76 -16.19 -10.28
N LYS A 694 -12.58 -17.18 -10.63
CA LYS A 694 -13.92 -17.00 -11.21
C LYS A 694 -14.94 -16.39 -10.23
N GLU A 695 -14.70 -16.43 -8.92
CA GLU A 695 -15.55 -15.73 -7.93
C GLU A 695 -15.50 -14.20 -8.07
N SER A 696 -14.46 -13.63 -8.67
CA SER A 696 -14.41 -12.20 -9.05
C SER A 696 -15.46 -11.82 -10.11
N GLY A 697 -15.97 -12.81 -10.84
CA GLY A 697 -16.79 -12.64 -12.04
C GLY A 697 -15.98 -12.64 -13.35
N ALA A 698 -14.65 -12.48 -13.28
CA ALA A 698 -13.76 -12.55 -14.43
C ALA A 698 -13.84 -13.90 -15.15
N LYS A 699 -13.56 -13.90 -16.45
CA LYS A 699 -13.46 -15.13 -17.24
C LYS A 699 -12.04 -15.68 -17.24
N VAL A 700 -11.88 -16.98 -16.99
CA VAL A 700 -10.55 -17.61 -16.83
C VAL A 700 -10.33 -18.65 -17.92
N TYR A 701 -9.48 -18.34 -18.89
CA TYR A 701 -9.14 -19.22 -20.00
C TYR A 701 -7.73 -19.80 -19.86
N PHE A 702 -7.56 -21.02 -20.33
CA PHE A 702 -6.22 -21.56 -20.59
C PHE A 702 -5.69 -20.97 -21.90
N SER A 703 -4.44 -20.52 -21.90
CA SER A 703 -3.73 -20.03 -23.08
C SER A 703 -2.45 -20.84 -23.24
N PHE A 704 -1.97 -21.00 -24.47
CA PHE A 704 -0.80 -21.83 -24.73
C PHE A 704 0.51 -21.02 -24.67
N CYS A 705 1.60 -21.70 -24.30
CA CYS A 705 2.95 -21.22 -24.53
C CYS A 705 3.34 -21.46 -26.00
N PRO A 706 4.23 -20.65 -26.59
CA PRO A 706 4.77 -20.93 -27.91
C PRO A 706 5.63 -22.19 -27.83
N VAL A 707 5.71 -22.90 -28.94
CA VAL A 707 6.37 -24.21 -29.04
C VAL A 707 7.15 -24.28 -30.33
N ASP A 708 8.36 -24.85 -30.26
CA ASP A 708 9.17 -25.13 -31.45
C ASP A 708 8.63 -26.33 -32.25
N ALA A 709 8.40 -26.12 -33.54
CA ALA A 709 7.93 -27.12 -34.50
C ALA A 709 8.97 -28.22 -34.77
N ASP A 710 10.27 -27.93 -34.66
CA ASP A 710 11.33 -28.92 -34.94
C ASP A 710 11.51 -29.91 -33.76
N GLU A 711 11.10 -29.53 -32.55
CA GLU A 711 11.05 -30.38 -31.35
C GLU A 711 9.78 -31.26 -31.27
N ILE A 712 8.95 -31.27 -32.33
CA ILE A 712 7.79 -32.16 -32.43
C ILE A 712 8.26 -33.55 -32.90
N CYS A 713 8.05 -34.55 -32.05
CA CYS A 713 8.50 -35.92 -32.29
C CYS A 713 8.09 -36.43 -33.68
N THR A 714 9.02 -37.03 -34.43
CA THR A 714 8.76 -37.45 -35.82
C THR A 714 7.67 -38.53 -35.98
N GLU A 715 7.36 -39.28 -34.92
CA GLU A 715 6.22 -40.20 -34.87
C GLU A 715 4.86 -39.50 -34.80
N ALA A 716 4.82 -38.20 -34.47
CA ALA A 716 3.60 -37.40 -34.32
C ALA A 716 3.01 -36.91 -35.64
N PHE A 717 3.86 -36.55 -36.62
CA PHE A 717 3.43 -35.88 -37.85
C PHE A 717 2.26 -36.56 -38.60
N PRO A 718 2.14 -37.90 -38.66
CA PRO A 718 1.00 -38.55 -39.33
C PRO A 718 -0.37 -38.34 -38.65
N ALA A 719 -0.40 -37.95 -37.36
CA ALA A 719 -1.62 -37.84 -36.56
C ALA A 719 -1.70 -36.54 -35.72
N ILE A 720 -0.82 -35.56 -36.00
CA ILE A 720 -0.61 -34.36 -35.17
C ILE A 720 -1.89 -33.56 -34.89
N GLY A 721 -2.80 -33.44 -35.86
CA GLY A 721 -4.09 -32.75 -35.68
C GLY A 721 -5.04 -33.46 -34.71
N GLU A 722 -5.03 -34.80 -34.66
CA GLU A 722 -5.78 -35.57 -33.65
C GLU A 722 -5.19 -35.35 -32.24
N TRP A 723 -3.87 -35.18 -32.16
CA TRP A 723 -3.15 -35.00 -30.90
C TRP A 723 -3.33 -33.60 -30.33
N ILE A 724 -3.23 -32.55 -31.16
CA ILE A 724 -3.60 -31.16 -30.83
C ILE A 724 -5.04 -31.13 -30.28
N SER A 725 -5.99 -31.66 -31.08
CA SER A 725 -7.42 -31.71 -30.71
C SER A 725 -7.69 -32.48 -29.41
N ALA A 726 -6.81 -33.40 -29.01
CA ALA A 726 -6.97 -34.18 -27.80
C ALA A 726 -6.24 -33.58 -26.59
N TYR A 727 -5.09 -32.94 -26.79
CA TYR A 727 -4.44 -32.15 -25.75
C TYR A 727 -5.34 -30.98 -25.33
N ASP A 728 -5.91 -30.25 -26.29
CA ASP A 728 -6.84 -29.15 -26.03
C ASP A 728 -8.07 -29.59 -25.23
N ARG A 729 -8.61 -30.78 -25.53
CA ARG A 729 -9.70 -31.39 -24.75
C ARG A 729 -9.24 -31.85 -23.37
N LEU A 730 -8.05 -32.43 -23.25
CA LEU A 730 -7.48 -32.85 -21.97
C LEU A 730 -7.39 -31.68 -20.99
N ILE A 731 -7.04 -30.47 -21.44
CA ILE A 731 -7.08 -29.26 -20.60
C ILE A 731 -8.45 -29.09 -19.95
N LEU A 732 -9.51 -29.09 -20.77
CA LEU A 732 -10.88 -28.77 -20.35
C LEU A 732 -11.60 -29.94 -19.63
N ASP A 733 -11.20 -31.18 -19.92
CA ASP A 733 -11.67 -32.37 -19.18
C ASP A 733 -11.00 -32.49 -17.80
N THR A 734 -9.83 -31.83 -17.60
CA THR A 734 -9.01 -31.91 -16.38
C THR A 734 -9.20 -30.68 -15.47
N TYR A 735 -9.38 -29.50 -16.06
CA TYR A 735 -9.39 -28.21 -15.37
C TYR A 735 -10.62 -27.35 -15.67
N SER A 736 -11.06 -26.58 -14.68
CA SER A 736 -12.34 -25.87 -14.64
C SER A 736 -12.31 -24.50 -15.36
N PHE A 737 -11.44 -24.34 -16.35
CA PHE A 737 -11.36 -23.13 -17.17
C PHE A 737 -12.69 -22.89 -17.93
N ASP A 738 -12.99 -21.63 -18.22
CA ASP A 738 -14.13 -21.26 -19.08
C ASP A 738 -13.94 -21.72 -20.55
N GLY A 739 -12.69 -22.01 -20.94
CA GLY A 739 -12.33 -22.56 -22.24
C GLY A 739 -10.81 -22.45 -22.51
N ASN A 740 -10.40 -22.85 -23.70
CA ASN A 740 -9.08 -22.53 -24.25
C ASN A 740 -9.18 -21.24 -25.07
N LEU A 741 -8.16 -20.38 -24.97
CA LEU A 741 -7.94 -19.27 -25.90
C LEU A 741 -7.18 -19.80 -27.12
N GLY A 742 -7.89 -20.00 -28.24
CA GLY A 742 -7.35 -20.66 -29.43
C GLY A 742 -7.15 -22.18 -29.23
N SER A 743 -6.30 -22.78 -30.07
CA SER A 743 -5.87 -24.18 -29.97
C SER A 743 -4.36 -24.27 -29.69
N SER A 744 -3.87 -25.38 -29.13
CA SER A 744 -2.41 -25.56 -28.95
C SER A 744 -1.64 -25.54 -30.27
N GLY A 745 -2.28 -25.96 -31.36
CA GLY A 745 -1.71 -25.92 -32.71
C GLY A 745 -1.42 -24.52 -33.24
N ASP A 746 -2.10 -23.49 -32.71
CA ASP A 746 -1.93 -22.10 -33.11
C ASP A 746 -0.63 -21.46 -32.58
N TYR A 747 -0.02 -22.09 -31.58
CA TYR A 747 1.19 -21.63 -30.88
C TYR A 747 2.45 -22.46 -31.24
N ILE A 748 2.35 -23.35 -32.24
CA ILE A 748 3.49 -24.06 -32.84
C ILE A 748 4.17 -23.13 -33.87
N PHE A 749 5.40 -22.72 -33.62
CA PHE A 749 6.19 -21.84 -34.49
C PHE A 749 7.46 -22.55 -34.99
N ALA A 750 8.01 -22.13 -36.13
CA ALA A 750 9.29 -22.67 -36.62
C ALA A 750 10.48 -22.25 -35.71
N HIS A 751 11.53 -23.08 -35.67
CA HIS A 751 12.74 -22.86 -34.85
C HIS A 751 13.32 -21.44 -34.93
N GLN A 752 13.31 -20.84 -36.13
CA GLN A 752 13.75 -19.46 -36.39
C GLN A 752 13.01 -18.36 -35.61
N TYR A 753 11.91 -18.67 -34.90
CA TYR A 753 11.20 -17.75 -34.01
C TYR A 753 11.66 -17.83 -32.56
N PHE A 754 12.55 -18.76 -32.21
CA PHE A 754 13.10 -18.97 -30.87
C PHE A 754 14.52 -18.39 -30.74
N TYR A 755 15.02 -18.36 -29.50
CA TYR A 755 16.29 -17.70 -29.17
C TYR A 755 17.15 -18.44 -28.13
N ASP A 756 16.55 -19.23 -27.22
CA ASP A 756 17.31 -20.09 -26.30
C ASP A 756 16.62 -21.44 -25.95
N ASN A 757 15.31 -21.59 -26.11
CA ASN A 757 14.58 -22.84 -25.96
C ASN A 757 13.19 -22.79 -26.61
N ALA A 758 12.48 -23.92 -26.61
CA ALA A 758 11.18 -24.11 -27.25
C ALA A 758 10.02 -23.22 -26.73
N PHE A 759 10.18 -22.47 -25.64
CA PHE A 759 9.17 -21.55 -25.07
C PHE A 759 9.54 -20.07 -25.18
N HIS A 760 10.76 -19.77 -25.59
CA HIS A 760 11.38 -18.45 -25.48
C HIS A 760 11.60 -17.84 -26.87
N PRO A 761 10.62 -17.10 -27.40
CA PRO A 761 10.71 -16.53 -28.73
C PRO A 761 11.64 -15.33 -28.79
N ASN A 762 12.32 -15.17 -29.92
CA ASN A 762 13.06 -13.96 -30.29
C ASN A 762 12.09 -12.78 -30.56
N ASP A 763 12.63 -11.62 -30.94
CA ASP A 763 11.81 -10.44 -31.22
C ASP A 763 10.72 -10.70 -32.30
N TYR A 764 10.98 -11.55 -33.30
CA TYR A 764 9.99 -11.91 -34.32
C TYR A 764 8.91 -12.83 -33.74
N GLY A 765 9.31 -13.85 -32.98
CA GLY A 765 8.38 -14.79 -32.35
C GLY A 765 7.50 -14.12 -31.29
N ARG A 766 8.01 -13.09 -30.57
CA ARG A 766 7.22 -12.28 -29.62
C ARG A 766 6.08 -11.54 -30.32
N VAL A 767 6.38 -10.90 -31.45
CA VAL A 767 5.39 -10.15 -32.24
C VAL A 767 4.36 -11.10 -32.83
N TRP A 768 4.81 -12.25 -33.35
CA TRP A 768 3.91 -13.31 -33.84
C TRP A 768 3.01 -13.88 -32.74
N ARG A 769 3.54 -14.23 -31.56
CA ARG A 769 2.74 -14.69 -30.40
C ARG A 769 1.72 -13.65 -29.96
N THR A 770 2.13 -12.38 -29.88
CA THR A 770 1.24 -11.29 -29.48
C THR A 770 0.08 -11.12 -30.47
N TYR A 771 0.38 -11.14 -31.77
CA TYR A 771 -0.67 -11.09 -32.80
C TYR A 771 -1.57 -12.34 -32.79
N ARG A 772 -1.01 -13.54 -32.55
CA ARG A 772 -1.82 -14.76 -32.41
C ARG A 772 -2.78 -14.67 -31.23
N MET A 773 -2.29 -14.31 -30.05
CA MET A 773 -3.12 -14.08 -28.87
C MET A 773 -4.20 -13.02 -29.13
N TYR A 774 -3.87 -11.93 -29.83
CA TYR A 774 -4.86 -10.96 -30.27
C TYR A 774 -5.93 -11.57 -31.19
N ARG A 775 -5.55 -12.41 -32.16
CA ARG A 775 -6.50 -13.08 -33.06
C ARG A 775 -7.47 -13.98 -32.30
N ASP A 776 -6.99 -14.68 -31.28
CA ASP A 776 -7.83 -15.55 -30.45
C ASP A 776 -8.74 -14.74 -29.51
N LEU A 777 -8.24 -13.63 -28.95
CA LEU A 777 -9.06 -12.66 -28.20
C LEU A 777 -10.12 -11.98 -29.08
N ALA A 778 -9.79 -11.66 -30.34
CA ALA A 778 -10.74 -11.07 -31.28
C ALA A 778 -11.89 -12.02 -31.63
N VAL A 779 -11.62 -13.33 -31.73
CA VAL A 779 -12.67 -14.36 -31.85
C VAL A 779 -13.51 -14.44 -30.58
N LEU A 780 -12.86 -14.43 -29.41
CA LEU A 780 -13.54 -14.48 -28.11
C LEU A 780 -14.48 -13.28 -27.89
N PHE A 781 -14.04 -12.08 -28.26
CA PHE A 781 -14.80 -10.84 -28.13
C PHE A 781 -15.77 -10.57 -29.29
N GLY A 782 -15.76 -11.38 -30.35
CA GLY A 782 -16.63 -11.21 -31.51
C GLY A 782 -16.31 -9.95 -32.33
N ILE A 783 -15.04 -9.59 -32.46
CA ILE A 783 -14.59 -8.43 -33.24
C ILE A 783 -14.79 -8.73 -34.74
N ASP A 784 -15.72 -8.02 -35.39
CA ASP A 784 -16.09 -8.24 -36.80
C ASP A 784 -14.96 -7.92 -37.80
N ASN A 785 -14.12 -6.92 -37.49
CA ASN A 785 -13.04 -6.45 -38.36
C ASN A 785 -11.73 -6.32 -37.57
N PRO A 786 -11.13 -7.44 -37.14
CA PRO A 786 -9.91 -7.42 -36.36
C PRO A 786 -8.75 -6.83 -37.16
N HIS A 787 -7.87 -6.13 -36.45
CA HIS A 787 -6.60 -5.62 -36.93
C HIS A 787 -5.79 -6.71 -37.65
N ASN A 788 -5.06 -6.32 -38.69
CA ASN A 788 -4.08 -7.19 -39.33
C ASN A 788 -2.70 -6.96 -38.69
N PHE A 789 -1.75 -7.85 -38.95
CA PHE A 789 -0.42 -7.83 -38.35
C PHE A 789 0.33 -6.48 -38.45
N ASN A 790 0.03 -5.65 -39.46
CA ASN A 790 0.73 -4.38 -39.70
C ASN A 790 -0.11 -3.13 -39.39
N SER A 791 -1.34 -3.26 -38.88
CA SER A 791 -2.30 -2.13 -38.86
C SER A 791 -1.98 -1.04 -37.84
N VAL A 792 -1.29 -1.37 -36.75
CA VAL A 792 -0.98 -0.48 -35.63
C VAL A 792 0.41 0.17 -35.71
N GLY A 793 1.12 0.03 -36.85
CA GLY A 793 2.33 0.81 -37.15
C GLY A 793 3.63 0.36 -36.46
N PHE A 794 3.60 -0.67 -35.61
CA PHE A 794 4.78 -1.25 -34.99
C PHE A 794 5.63 -2.03 -36.00
N ASN A 795 6.74 -1.44 -36.45
CA ASN A 795 7.75 -2.12 -37.26
C ASN A 795 8.95 -2.50 -36.40
N TYR A 796 9.03 -3.77 -36.00
CA TYR A 796 10.26 -4.33 -35.44
C TYR A 796 11.23 -4.64 -36.59
N GLU A 797 12.46 -4.14 -36.54
CA GLU A 797 13.43 -4.31 -37.64
C GLU A 797 13.67 -5.80 -37.93
N GLY A 798 13.36 -6.23 -39.15
CA GLY A 798 13.46 -7.62 -39.60
C GLY A 798 12.20 -8.48 -39.44
N CYS A 799 11.08 -7.98 -38.87
CA CYS A 799 9.79 -8.70 -38.82
C CYS A 799 9.14 -8.99 -40.20
N LEU A 800 9.86 -8.77 -41.30
CA LEU A 800 9.42 -9.07 -42.65
C LEU A 800 9.54 -10.58 -42.89
N PHE A 801 8.49 -11.32 -42.54
CA PHE A 801 8.32 -12.71 -42.95
C PHE A 801 8.49 -12.82 -44.48
N ASP A 802 9.58 -13.45 -44.93
CA ASP A 802 9.46 -14.35 -46.08
C ASP A 802 8.81 -15.63 -45.52
N PRO A 803 7.54 -15.94 -45.84
CA PRO A 803 6.75 -16.93 -45.10
C PRO A 803 7.14 -18.37 -45.44
N VAL A 804 8.35 -18.62 -45.94
CA VAL A 804 8.73 -19.84 -46.66
C VAL A 804 9.78 -20.64 -45.88
N VAL A 805 9.33 -21.65 -45.15
CA VAL A 805 10.23 -22.68 -44.58
C VAL A 805 10.35 -23.81 -45.59
N ASN A 806 11.57 -24.12 -46.04
CA ASN A 806 11.86 -25.21 -47.00
C ASN A 806 11.01 -25.21 -48.30
N GLY A 807 10.60 -24.03 -48.78
CA GLY A 807 9.76 -23.90 -49.98
C GLY A 807 8.24 -23.99 -49.72
N ILE A 808 7.82 -24.12 -48.46
CA ILE A 808 6.42 -24.23 -48.03
C ILE A 808 6.00 -22.90 -47.36
N PRO A 809 5.02 -22.17 -47.90
CA PRO A 809 4.40 -21.04 -47.21
C PRO A 809 3.77 -21.48 -45.87
N LEU A 810 3.97 -20.71 -44.80
CA LEU A 810 3.38 -20.93 -43.47
C LEU A 810 1.86 -21.09 -43.48
N TYR A 811 1.17 -20.50 -44.47
CA TYR A 811 -0.27 -20.66 -44.72
C TYR A 811 -0.66 -21.99 -45.38
N THR A 812 0.28 -22.90 -45.63
CA THR A 812 0.06 -24.16 -46.36
C THR A 812 0.50 -25.41 -45.60
N VAL A 813 0.73 -25.31 -44.29
CA VAL A 813 0.79 -26.52 -43.45
C VAL A 813 -0.66 -27.02 -43.28
N PRO A 814 -1.06 -28.21 -43.77
CA PRO A 814 -2.46 -28.45 -44.18
C PRO A 814 -3.53 -28.57 -43.08
N TRP A 815 -3.22 -28.29 -41.81
CA TRP A 815 -4.16 -28.46 -40.69
C TRP A 815 -5.03 -27.23 -40.39
N LEU A 816 -4.65 -26.04 -40.86
CA LEU A 816 -5.33 -24.77 -40.55
C LEU A 816 -6.55 -24.44 -41.45
N GLU A 817 -6.90 -25.32 -42.39
CA GLU A 817 -8.07 -25.18 -43.31
C GLU A 817 -9.17 -26.24 -43.10
N GLN A 818 -9.18 -26.98 -41.97
CA GLN A 818 -10.28 -27.89 -41.59
C GLN A 818 -10.93 -27.47 -40.27
#